data_AF-A0A934BBK1-F1
#
_entry.id   AF-A0A934BBK1-F1
#
_cell.length_a   1.000
_cell.length_b   1.000
_cell.length_c   1.000
_cell.angle_alpha   90.00
_cell.angle_beta   90.00
_cell.angle_gamma   90.00
#
_symmetry.space_group_name_H-M   'P 1'
#
loop_
_entity.id
_entity.type
_entity.pdbx_description
1 polymer ?
#
loop_
_entity_poly.entity_id
_entity_poly.type
_entity_poly.pdbx_seq_one_letter_code
_entity_poly.pdbx_strand_id
1 'polypeptide(L)'
;MSTRKFSIIMLCMLSLAVFLYGCGSSSRDGSASGTPETVGEVGDTACFQCHAATADPLTGDTFIEQYQRSLHAELGCESCHGGGAQHNGIGPFPYTLNSGVSDAQKAERCAMCHNGVTEFKGKVAPLSSSPNFQNGNHANPFSAEEAHEAKCSRCHSHEGAVLQGTAGFTGDKTILNNAAYEPVLPRNPETFNTIRCGTCHEHGGNLRQWTTRDANGNIVAWDPNKNFINDQIDLCTGCHTLTTNDGVLIGSGNILTIATGTDTSVDVPTAPFYHNTAWYRTLPSTHYDQPASIAVAGGVIEGYNVRKVSETVKNPCFDCHGHEYKTNTRALAGRPERGGTIFTDWAQSGHAGELLSQKVAAAASAADRTVAQVDAVMKAGVTEESGVAWIHYNWDNSTGISGDDRKACQRCHTSTGVSNFLNNPTTYDPVNNSFTHLSGWTNSNKTSPQNELLYCWGCHSNAGTGQLRDPGPLTFVYTNNATATYPDVGHSNVCVACHTGRETGDSIKNFPATTDFSNRSFINSHYLSGGGTVFEKTGYTYGDRSYDSTPNGFLHDMLGVSATGVAAADAYIADNNLSKSGPCAVCHMTSQELGRKSSHAFSPFTEYAAGDVALNPVCVNCHPTRGAGTNAKVTWFEGTWKLRLDAALDALSAQLALKGFNFTTGYPYFSNKNWLSPGDTDKTGDTTGKHNMGAAFNFNLLVHDPGAVAHNRYYTRRVIYDSIDWIDDNTLNYSVGATLNALDPEVALYKADAITFLINGGVPTGAETERF
;
A
#
# COMPACT_ATOMS: atom_id res chain seq x y z
N MET A 1 -56.11 -73.25 -26.22
CA MET A 1 -56.19 -71.82 -25.81
C MET A 1 -55.31 -71.54 -24.58
N SER A 2 -53.98 -71.69 -24.67
CA SER A 2 -53.08 -71.52 -23.51
C SER A 2 -51.77 -70.76 -23.79
N THR A 3 -51.54 -70.30 -25.02
CA THR A 3 -50.26 -69.69 -25.40
C THR A 3 -50.32 -68.17 -25.63
N ARG A 4 -51.51 -67.56 -25.79
CA ARG A 4 -51.66 -66.10 -25.97
C ARG A 4 -51.76 -65.30 -24.66
N LYS A 5 -52.08 -65.92 -23.52
CA LYS A 5 -52.16 -65.22 -22.22
C LYS A 5 -50.80 -65.06 -21.52
N PHE A 6 -49.83 -65.93 -21.79
CA PHE A 6 -48.50 -65.85 -21.19
C PHE A 6 -47.61 -64.76 -21.81
N SER A 7 -47.71 -64.51 -23.11
CA SER A 7 -46.89 -63.49 -23.78
C SER A 7 -47.28 -62.05 -23.41
N ILE A 8 -48.55 -61.79 -23.09
CA ILE A 8 -49.02 -60.45 -22.69
C ILE A 8 -48.63 -60.15 -21.23
N ILE A 9 -48.71 -61.14 -20.34
CA ILE A 9 -48.30 -60.96 -18.93
C ILE A 9 -46.77 -60.78 -18.82
N MET A 10 -45.98 -61.47 -19.64
CA MET A 10 -44.52 -61.31 -19.62
C MET A 10 -44.07 -59.95 -20.21
N LEU A 11 -44.80 -59.41 -21.19
CA LEU A 11 -44.52 -58.07 -21.75
C LEU A 11 -44.93 -56.93 -20.80
N CYS A 12 -46.01 -57.12 -20.02
CA CYS A 12 -46.41 -56.17 -18.96
C CYS A 12 -45.50 -56.24 -17.71
N MET A 13 -44.93 -57.40 -17.38
CA MET A 13 -43.95 -57.48 -16.28
C MET A 13 -42.57 -56.94 -16.67
N LEU A 14 -42.15 -57.06 -17.94
CA LEU A 14 -40.89 -56.45 -18.40
C LEU A 14 -40.97 -54.91 -18.45
N SER A 15 -42.15 -54.35 -18.72
CA SER A 15 -42.35 -52.89 -18.71
C SER A 15 -42.49 -52.31 -17.30
N LEU A 16 -42.90 -53.10 -16.30
CA LEU A 16 -42.81 -52.71 -14.88
C LEU A 16 -41.39 -52.82 -14.31
N ALA A 17 -40.56 -53.73 -14.82
CA ALA A 17 -39.17 -53.85 -14.39
C ALA A 17 -38.30 -52.67 -14.87
N VAL A 18 -38.59 -52.07 -16.03
CA VAL A 18 -37.87 -50.88 -16.52
C VAL A 18 -38.20 -49.61 -15.74
N PHE A 19 -39.37 -49.52 -15.09
CA PHE A 19 -39.69 -48.41 -14.17
C PHE A 19 -39.19 -48.63 -12.73
N LEU A 20 -38.76 -49.84 -12.37
CA LEU A 20 -38.24 -50.17 -11.04
C LEU A 20 -36.71 -50.40 -11.00
N TYR A 21 -36.04 -50.43 -12.15
CA TYR A 21 -34.58 -50.56 -12.26
C TYR A 21 -33.84 -49.21 -12.44
N GLY A 22 -34.51 -48.10 -12.12
CA GLY A 22 -33.91 -46.76 -12.06
C GLY A 22 -33.62 -46.26 -10.63
N CYS A 23 -33.85 -47.08 -9.60
CA CYS A 23 -33.67 -46.66 -8.21
C CYS A 23 -33.10 -47.80 -7.36
N GLY A 24 -31.82 -48.10 -7.52
CA GLY A 24 -31.20 -49.20 -6.76
C GLY A 24 -29.78 -49.55 -7.19
N SER A 25 -28.87 -48.58 -7.28
CA SER A 25 -27.43 -48.84 -7.41
C SER A 25 -26.68 -48.27 -6.19
N SER A 26 -26.30 -49.17 -5.28
CA SER A 26 -25.04 -49.19 -4.51
C SER A 26 -24.45 -47.88 -3.95
N SER A 27 -25.24 -47.03 -3.30
CA SER A 27 -24.71 -46.01 -2.37
C SER A 27 -25.59 -45.78 -1.13
N ARG A 28 -26.48 -46.72 -0.81
CA ARG A 28 -27.45 -46.58 0.30
C ARG A 28 -26.91 -46.82 1.72
N ASP A 29 -25.64 -47.14 1.88
CA ASP A 29 -25.02 -47.34 3.19
C ASP A 29 -24.06 -46.19 3.53
N GLY A 30 -24.61 -44.98 3.68
CA GLY A 30 -24.00 -43.98 4.54
C GLY A 30 -24.20 -44.43 5.98
N SER A 31 -23.17 -44.97 6.61
CA SER A 31 -23.16 -45.35 8.02
C SER A 31 -23.80 -44.26 8.88
N ALA A 32 -24.67 -44.64 9.82
CA ALA A 32 -25.35 -43.76 10.78
C ALA A 32 -24.41 -43.09 11.82
N SER A 33 -23.17 -42.80 11.42
CA SER A 33 -22.10 -42.22 12.23
C SER A 33 -21.14 -41.32 11.43
N GLY A 34 -21.45 -40.97 10.17
CA GLY A 34 -20.54 -40.22 9.29
C GLY A 34 -20.64 -38.71 9.43
N THR A 35 -19.48 -38.03 9.51
CA THR A 35 -19.33 -36.58 9.38
C THR A 35 -19.84 -36.09 8.00
N PRO A 36 -20.08 -34.77 7.80
CA PRO A 36 -20.68 -34.23 6.57
C PRO A 36 -19.94 -34.53 5.24
N GLU A 37 -18.76 -35.14 5.32
CA GLU A 37 -17.86 -35.47 4.21
C GLU A 37 -18.15 -36.84 3.55
N THR A 38 -19.09 -37.65 4.08
CA THR A 38 -19.30 -39.03 3.62
C THR A 38 -20.55 -39.26 2.75
N VAL A 39 -21.24 -38.21 2.28
CA VAL A 39 -22.40 -38.34 1.39
C VAL A 39 -21.94 -38.27 -0.07
N GLY A 40 -22.25 -39.29 -0.87
CA GLY A 40 -21.81 -39.37 -2.26
C GLY A 40 -22.43 -38.31 -3.17
N GLU A 41 -21.63 -37.82 -4.12
CA GLU A 41 -22.04 -36.86 -5.15
C GLU A 41 -23.01 -37.48 -6.17
N VAL A 42 -24.03 -36.73 -6.59
CA VAL A 42 -25.02 -37.13 -7.60
C VAL A 42 -24.91 -36.38 -8.92
N GLY A 43 -24.12 -35.30 -8.95
CA GLY A 43 -23.87 -34.47 -10.12
C GLY A 43 -25.01 -33.49 -10.45
N ASP A 44 -24.64 -32.41 -11.15
CA ASP A 44 -25.51 -31.25 -11.43
C ASP A 44 -26.81 -31.59 -12.16
N THR A 45 -26.79 -32.61 -13.04
CA THR A 45 -27.98 -33.04 -13.80
C THR A 45 -29.17 -33.39 -12.90
N ALA A 46 -28.91 -34.01 -11.73
CA ALA A 46 -29.96 -34.34 -10.78
C ALA A 46 -30.56 -33.08 -10.13
N CYS A 47 -29.71 -32.08 -9.85
CA CYS A 47 -30.13 -30.80 -9.26
C CYS A 47 -30.99 -29.99 -10.25
N PHE A 48 -30.60 -29.95 -11.52
CA PHE A 48 -31.28 -29.15 -12.55
C PHE A 48 -32.73 -29.57 -12.78
N GLN A 49 -33.06 -30.86 -12.61
CA GLN A 49 -34.43 -31.37 -12.79
C GLN A 49 -35.47 -30.66 -11.90
N CYS A 50 -35.06 -30.25 -10.70
CA CYS A 50 -35.93 -29.58 -9.73
C CYS A 50 -35.67 -28.07 -9.65
N HIS A 51 -34.42 -27.63 -9.86
CA HIS A 51 -34.02 -26.23 -9.67
C HIS A 51 -34.06 -25.38 -10.95
N ALA A 52 -34.33 -25.95 -12.13
CA ALA A 52 -34.38 -25.24 -13.43
C ALA A 52 -35.23 -23.96 -13.42
N ALA A 53 -36.34 -23.95 -12.67
CA ALA A 53 -37.25 -22.80 -12.59
C ALA A 53 -37.03 -21.92 -11.35
N THR A 54 -36.05 -22.23 -10.49
CA THR A 54 -35.78 -21.41 -9.31
C THR A 54 -35.02 -20.16 -9.74
N ALA A 55 -35.62 -18.99 -9.57
CA ALA A 55 -35.08 -17.73 -10.05
C ALA A 55 -34.78 -16.74 -8.93
N ASP A 56 -33.83 -15.87 -9.21
CA ASP A 56 -33.56 -14.68 -8.43
C ASP A 56 -34.82 -13.79 -8.49
N PRO A 57 -35.47 -13.51 -7.34
CA PRO A 57 -36.70 -12.73 -7.33
C PRO A 57 -36.51 -11.27 -7.75
N LEU A 58 -35.27 -10.78 -7.84
CA LEU A 58 -34.97 -9.42 -8.28
C LEU A 58 -34.74 -9.33 -9.79
N THR A 59 -33.97 -10.26 -10.36
CA THR A 59 -33.61 -10.18 -11.78
C THR A 59 -34.49 -11.06 -12.67
N GLY A 60 -35.15 -12.07 -12.12
CA GLY A 60 -35.91 -13.07 -12.88
C GLY A 60 -35.05 -14.17 -13.52
N ASP A 61 -33.73 -13.99 -13.55
CA ASP A 61 -32.77 -15.01 -14.00
C ASP A 61 -32.85 -16.25 -13.11
N THR A 62 -32.76 -17.43 -13.72
CA THR A 62 -32.66 -18.66 -12.95
C THR A 62 -31.31 -18.73 -12.24
N PHE A 63 -31.28 -19.30 -11.03
CA PHE A 63 -30.01 -19.49 -10.31
C PHE A 63 -29.06 -20.43 -11.07
N ILE A 64 -29.59 -21.31 -11.91
CA ILE A 64 -28.79 -22.18 -12.80
C ILE A 64 -28.15 -21.37 -13.91
N GLU A 65 -28.85 -20.43 -14.55
CA GLU A 65 -28.24 -19.55 -15.56
C GLU A 65 -27.13 -18.69 -14.95
N GLN A 66 -27.36 -18.13 -13.76
CA GLN A 66 -26.35 -17.39 -13.00
C GLN A 66 -25.12 -18.27 -12.69
N TYR A 67 -25.34 -19.49 -12.19
CA TYR A 67 -24.27 -20.45 -11.90
C TYR A 67 -23.50 -20.84 -13.15
N GLN A 68 -24.17 -21.09 -14.27
CA GLN A 68 -23.56 -21.47 -15.53
C GLN A 68 -22.68 -20.37 -16.14
N ARG A 69 -22.91 -19.10 -15.80
CA ARG A 69 -22.01 -17.98 -16.16
C ARG A 69 -20.73 -17.95 -15.33
N SER A 70 -20.69 -18.63 -14.18
CA SER A 70 -19.55 -18.65 -13.28
C SER A 70 -18.55 -19.76 -13.62
N LEU A 71 -17.30 -19.59 -13.17
CA LEU A 71 -16.29 -20.67 -13.22
C LEU A 71 -16.66 -21.84 -12.32
N HIS A 72 -17.52 -21.62 -11.32
CA HIS A 72 -17.98 -22.68 -10.42
C HIS A 72 -18.89 -23.70 -11.11
N ALA A 73 -19.43 -23.38 -12.31
CA ALA A 73 -20.10 -24.34 -13.18
C ALA A 73 -19.24 -25.59 -13.46
N GLU A 74 -17.92 -25.43 -13.43
CA GLU A 74 -16.97 -26.52 -13.66
C GLU A 74 -16.61 -27.31 -12.39
N LEU A 75 -16.99 -26.80 -11.21
CA LEU A 75 -16.78 -27.44 -9.90
C LEU A 75 -17.95 -28.31 -9.47
N GLY A 76 -19.16 -28.07 -10.01
CA GLY A 76 -20.37 -28.75 -9.58
C GLY A 76 -21.05 -28.07 -8.39
N CYS A 77 -22.38 -28.20 -8.31
CA CYS A 77 -23.22 -27.63 -7.25
C CYS A 77 -22.79 -28.16 -5.87
N GLU A 78 -22.43 -29.45 -5.82
CA GLU A 78 -22.07 -30.17 -4.59
C GLU A 78 -20.74 -29.68 -3.99
N SER A 79 -19.88 -29.01 -4.77
CA SER A 79 -18.69 -28.33 -4.25
C SER A 79 -19.05 -27.19 -3.29
N CYS A 80 -20.19 -26.52 -3.48
CA CYS A 80 -20.64 -25.43 -2.61
C CYS A 80 -21.65 -25.91 -1.56
N HIS A 81 -22.56 -26.82 -1.95
CA HIS A 81 -23.69 -27.26 -1.13
C HIS A 81 -23.42 -28.54 -0.31
N GLY A 82 -22.33 -29.26 -0.62
CA GLY A 82 -22.07 -30.62 -0.14
C GLY A 82 -22.77 -31.67 -1.00
N GLY A 83 -22.31 -32.92 -0.92
CA GLY A 83 -22.93 -34.04 -1.62
C GLY A 83 -24.31 -34.39 -1.08
N GLY A 84 -25.17 -34.96 -1.92
CA GLY A 84 -26.44 -35.55 -1.50
C GLY A 84 -27.61 -35.28 -2.45
N ALA A 85 -28.49 -36.27 -2.59
CA ALA A 85 -29.51 -36.26 -3.64
C ALA A 85 -30.80 -35.52 -3.30
N GLN A 86 -31.21 -35.36 -2.03
CA GLN A 86 -32.62 -35.07 -1.77
C GLN A 86 -33.00 -34.33 -0.46
N HIS A 87 -33.87 -33.34 -0.64
CA HIS A 87 -34.92 -32.88 0.27
C HIS A 87 -36.03 -33.96 0.55
N ASN A 88 -35.78 -35.25 0.31
CA ASN A 88 -36.73 -36.39 0.31
C ASN A 88 -36.16 -37.69 0.98
N GLY A 89 -35.38 -37.56 2.07
CA GLY A 89 -35.34 -38.63 3.08
C GLY A 89 -34.04 -39.44 3.28
N ILE A 90 -32.88 -39.00 2.80
CA ILE A 90 -31.57 -39.48 3.31
C ILE A 90 -30.65 -38.27 3.57
N GLY A 91 -30.55 -37.85 4.83
CA GLY A 91 -29.63 -36.82 5.36
C GLY A 91 -29.93 -35.36 4.94
N PRO A 92 -29.66 -34.34 5.78
CA PRO A 92 -29.68 -32.93 5.36
C PRO A 92 -28.47 -32.59 4.48
N PHE A 93 -28.61 -31.64 3.55
CA PHE A 93 -27.45 -31.05 2.86
C PHE A 93 -26.45 -30.53 3.90
N PRO A 94 -25.15 -30.88 3.78
CA PRO A 94 -24.12 -30.39 4.68
C PRO A 94 -24.09 -28.86 4.79
N TYR A 95 -24.33 -28.16 3.67
CA TYR A 95 -24.24 -26.70 3.59
C TYR A 95 -25.45 -26.12 2.83
N THR A 96 -26.51 -25.79 3.57
CA THR A 96 -27.61 -25.03 2.99
C THR A 96 -27.19 -23.57 2.80
N LEU A 97 -27.18 -23.05 1.56
CA LEU A 97 -26.86 -21.65 1.24
C LEU A 97 -28.12 -20.87 0.83
N ASN A 98 -29.24 -21.17 1.47
CA ASN A 98 -30.53 -20.56 1.16
C ASN A 98 -30.71 -19.22 1.89
N SER A 99 -31.89 -18.60 1.73
CA SER A 99 -32.24 -17.32 2.36
C SER A 99 -32.33 -17.36 3.90
N GLY A 100 -32.45 -18.55 4.50
CA GLY A 100 -32.49 -18.73 5.95
C GLY A 100 -31.11 -18.71 6.63
N VAL A 101 -30.03 -18.65 5.85
CA VAL A 101 -28.64 -18.61 6.33
C VAL A 101 -28.09 -17.19 6.25
N SER A 102 -27.40 -16.75 7.30
CA SER A 102 -26.83 -15.40 7.35
C SER A 102 -25.74 -15.20 6.29
N ASP A 103 -25.54 -13.96 5.86
CA ASP A 103 -24.48 -13.65 4.89
C ASP A 103 -23.08 -13.92 5.45
N ALA A 104 -22.91 -13.87 6.78
CA ALA A 104 -21.68 -14.29 7.43
C ALA A 104 -21.38 -15.77 7.20
N GLN A 105 -22.38 -16.65 7.37
CA GLN A 105 -22.25 -18.09 7.14
C GLN A 105 -22.05 -18.41 5.65
N LYS A 106 -22.71 -17.69 4.74
CA LYS A 106 -22.46 -17.84 3.29
C LYS A 106 -21.03 -17.44 2.95
N ALA A 107 -20.55 -16.31 3.47
CA ALA A 107 -19.20 -15.83 3.24
C ALA A 107 -18.14 -16.75 3.85
N GLU A 108 -18.40 -17.38 5.00
CA GLU A 108 -17.55 -18.44 5.57
C GLU A 108 -17.40 -19.62 4.61
N ARG A 109 -18.50 -20.05 3.97
CA ARG A 109 -18.45 -21.12 2.97
C ARG A 109 -17.58 -20.73 1.78
N CYS A 110 -17.72 -19.52 1.27
CA CYS A 110 -16.87 -19.01 0.18
C CYS A 110 -15.39 -18.97 0.61
N ALA A 111 -15.10 -18.45 1.81
CA ALA A 111 -13.76 -18.24 2.34
C ALA A 111 -12.93 -19.53 2.46
N MET A 112 -13.57 -20.71 2.51
CA MET A 112 -12.88 -22.01 2.51
C MET A 112 -11.97 -22.20 1.29
N CYS A 113 -12.36 -21.66 0.13
CA CYS A 113 -11.56 -21.71 -1.10
C CYS A 113 -11.14 -20.32 -1.55
N HIS A 114 -11.98 -19.30 -1.33
CA HIS A 114 -11.70 -17.89 -1.63
C HIS A 114 -10.82 -17.29 -0.55
N ASN A 115 -9.61 -17.82 -0.39
CA ASN A 115 -8.61 -17.37 0.60
C ASN A 115 -7.50 -16.51 -0.04
N GLY A 116 -7.58 -16.21 -1.34
CA GLY A 116 -6.54 -15.49 -2.07
C GLY A 116 -5.32 -16.33 -2.45
N VAL A 117 -5.36 -17.65 -2.23
CA VAL A 117 -4.23 -18.57 -2.47
C VAL A 117 -4.65 -19.84 -3.21
N THR A 118 -5.86 -20.35 -2.96
CA THR A 118 -6.38 -21.56 -3.61
C THR A 118 -6.47 -21.36 -5.11
N GLU A 119 -5.84 -22.24 -5.88
CA GLU A 119 -5.90 -22.21 -7.34
C GLU A 119 -6.90 -23.22 -7.89
N PHE A 120 -7.62 -22.80 -8.92
CA PHE A 120 -8.44 -23.66 -9.76
C PHE A 120 -8.17 -23.32 -11.24
N LYS A 121 -7.71 -24.30 -12.02
CA LYS A 121 -7.29 -24.14 -13.43
C LYS A 121 -6.32 -22.97 -13.67
N GLY A 122 -5.32 -22.82 -12.81
CA GLY A 122 -4.33 -21.74 -12.90
C GLY A 122 -4.88 -20.35 -12.56
N LYS A 123 -6.07 -20.28 -11.94
CA LYS A 123 -6.65 -19.04 -11.41
C LYS A 123 -6.73 -19.12 -9.89
N VAL A 124 -6.09 -18.17 -9.22
CA VAL A 124 -6.23 -17.97 -7.77
C VAL A 124 -7.63 -17.45 -7.46
N ALA A 125 -8.36 -18.12 -6.57
CA ALA A 125 -9.65 -17.68 -6.07
C ALA A 125 -9.49 -16.36 -5.30
N PRO A 126 -10.25 -15.29 -5.63
CA PRO A 126 -10.20 -14.02 -4.91
C PRO A 126 -10.44 -14.23 -3.40
N LEU A 127 -9.91 -13.36 -2.53
CA LEU A 127 -10.26 -13.45 -1.11
C LEU A 127 -11.72 -13.04 -0.89
N SER A 128 -12.52 -13.95 -0.33
CA SER A 128 -13.77 -13.66 0.36
C SER A 128 -13.49 -13.70 1.86
N SER A 129 -13.67 -12.59 2.56
CA SER A 129 -13.53 -12.54 4.02
C SER A 129 -14.83 -12.06 4.65
N SER A 130 -15.54 -13.02 5.27
CA SER A 130 -16.76 -12.78 6.04
C SER A 130 -16.58 -11.65 7.06
N PRO A 131 -15.51 -11.62 7.90
CA PRO A 131 -15.35 -10.55 8.87
C PRO A 131 -15.10 -9.18 8.23
N ASN A 132 -14.37 -9.09 7.11
CA ASN A 132 -14.04 -7.80 6.51
C ASN A 132 -15.30 -7.18 5.91
N PHE A 133 -16.08 -7.95 5.14
CA PHE A 133 -17.36 -7.49 4.62
C PHE A 133 -18.33 -7.12 5.73
N GLN A 134 -18.54 -8.01 6.70
CA GLN A 134 -19.49 -7.81 7.80
C GLN A 134 -19.13 -6.65 8.70
N ASN A 135 -17.85 -6.28 8.80
CA ASN A 135 -17.43 -5.09 9.54
C ASN A 135 -17.40 -3.84 8.67
N GLY A 136 -17.53 -3.96 7.35
CA GLY A 136 -17.40 -2.89 6.39
C GLY A 136 -18.62 -1.98 6.30
N ASN A 137 -18.46 -0.88 5.56
CA ASN A 137 -19.49 0.14 5.39
C ASN A 137 -20.66 -0.32 4.51
N HIS A 138 -20.46 -1.35 3.69
CA HIS A 138 -21.52 -1.95 2.88
C HIS A 138 -22.48 -2.80 3.73
N ALA A 139 -21.96 -3.64 4.64
CA ALA A 139 -22.79 -4.45 5.52
C ALA A 139 -23.45 -3.60 6.63
N ASN A 140 -22.75 -2.56 7.10
CA ASN A 140 -23.24 -1.63 8.13
C ASN A 140 -23.26 -0.19 7.59
N PRO A 141 -24.21 0.16 6.70
CA PRO A 141 -24.32 1.53 6.26
C PRO A 141 -24.65 2.43 7.46
N PHE A 142 -23.92 3.55 7.57
CA PHE A 142 -23.93 4.43 8.75
C PHE A 142 -25.29 5.06 9.10
N SER A 143 -26.28 4.96 8.23
CA SER A 143 -27.67 5.29 8.53
C SER A 143 -28.59 4.32 7.82
N ALA A 144 -29.25 3.45 8.58
CA ALA A 144 -30.34 2.61 8.07
C ALA A 144 -31.40 3.45 7.35
N GLU A 145 -31.62 4.70 7.79
CA GLU A 145 -32.53 5.67 7.16
C GLU A 145 -32.21 5.95 5.67
N GLU A 146 -30.93 6.03 5.26
CA GLU A 146 -30.55 6.22 3.84
C GLU A 146 -30.91 4.96 3.00
N ALA A 147 -30.86 3.76 3.58
CA ALA A 147 -31.23 2.53 2.88
C ALA A 147 -32.76 2.34 2.74
N HIS A 148 -33.55 3.10 3.49
CA HIS A 148 -35.01 3.02 3.55
C HIS A 148 -35.73 4.21 2.90
N GLU A 149 -34.99 5.24 2.46
CA GLU A 149 -35.54 6.34 1.67
C GLU A 149 -35.59 5.97 0.18
N ALA A 150 -36.70 6.24 -0.50
CA ALA A 150 -36.98 5.71 -1.83
C ALA A 150 -35.96 6.10 -2.92
N LYS A 151 -35.29 7.24 -2.78
CA LYS A 151 -34.24 7.67 -3.70
C LYS A 151 -32.86 7.13 -3.33
N CYS A 152 -32.51 7.08 -2.05
CA CYS A 152 -31.20 6.65 -1.58
C CYS A 152 -31.07 5.11 -1.55
N SER A 153 -32.16 4.39 -1.27
CA SER A 153 -32.20 2.92 -1.23
C SER A 153 -31.75 2.29 -2.54
N ARG A 154 -31.93 3.02 -3.65
CA ARG A 154 -31.50 2.65 -5.00
C ARG A 154 -30.02 2.29 -5.11
N CYS A 155 -29.15 2.91 -4.34
CA CYS A 155 -27.72 2.60 -4.34
C CYS A 155 -27.26 2.05 -2.99
N HIS A 156 -28.00 2.34 -1.91
CA HIS A 156 -27.62 2.01 -0.54
C HIS A 156 -28.33 0.79 0.05
N SER A 157 -29.19 0.13 -0.73
CA SER A 157 -29.80 -1.15 -0.37
C SER A 157 -29.50 -2.22 -1.42
N HIS A 158 -29.57 -3.49 -1.02
CA HIS A 158 -29.33 -4.60 -1.92
C HIS A 158 -30.38 -4.66 -3.05
N GLU A 159 -31.67 -4.65 -2.69
CA GLU A 159 -32.75 -4.74 -3.68
C GLU A 159 -32.71 -3.56 -4.64
N GLY A 160 -32.50 -2.35 -4.12
CA GLY A 160 -32.38 -1.14 -4.92
C GLY A 160 -31.22 -1.23 -5.91
N ALA A 161 -30.02 -1.54 -5.43
CA ALA A 161 -28.82 -1.56 -6.27
C ALA A 161 -28.92 -2.59 -7.40
N VAL A 162 -29.42 -3.80 -7.13
CA VAL A 162 -29.58 -4.84 -8.16
C VAL A 162 -30.60 -4.45 -9.22
N LEU A 163 -31.76 -3.90 -8.82
CA LEU A 163 -32.80 -3.50 -9.76
C LEU A 163 -32.40 -2.28 -10.58
N GLN A 164 -31.70 -1.33 -9.97
CA GLN A 164 -31.17 -0.15 -10.63
C GLN A 164 -30.09 -0.50 -11.66
N GLY A 165 -29.13 -1.32 -11.23
CA GLY A 165 -28.03 -1.77 -12.05
C GLY A 165 -28.52 -2.54 -13.29
N THR A 166 -29.63 -3.27 -13.21
CA THR A 166 -30.20 -3.99 -14.38
C THR A 166 -31.07 -3.10 -15.27
N ALA A 167 -31.72 -2.07 -14.72
CA ALA A 167 -32.63 -1.18 -15.45
C ALA A 167 -31.97 -0.05 -16.25
N GLY A 168 -30.63 0.01 -16.28
CA GLY A 168 -29.89 1.07 -16.97
C GLY A 168 -29.79 2.37 -16.17
N PHE A 169 -30.02 2.34 -14.85
CA PHE A 169 -30.00 3.53 -13.99
C PHE A 169 -28.61 3.76 -13.37
N THR A 170 -27.59 3.76 -14.21
CA THR A 170 -26.18 3.85 -13.81
C THR A 170 -25.50 4.99 -14.56
N GLY A 171 -24.73 5.84 -13.86
CA GLY A 171 -23.93 6.88 -14.52
C GLY A 171 -23.99 8.23 -13.81
N ASP A 172 -24.08 9.30 -14.59
CA ASP A 172 -24.07 10.67 -14.08
C ASP A 172 -25.41 11.10 -13.47
N LYS A 173 -25.45 12.33 -12.92
CA LYS A 173 -26.64 12.94 -12.31
C LYS A 173 -27.80 13.08 -13.29
N THR A 174 -27.55 13.13 -14.60
CA THR A 174 -28.59 13.20 -15.63
C THR A 174 -29.36 11.90 -15.68
N ILE A 175 -28.66 10.76 -15.73
CA ILE A 175 -29.28 9.44 -15.67
C ILE A 175 -29.94 9.24 -14.29
N LEU A 176 -29.22 9.53 -13.21
CA LEU A 176 -29.67 9.26 -11.83
C LEU A 176 -30.86 10.11 -11.34
N ASN A 177 -31.23 11.18 -12.05
CA ASN A 177 -32.43 11.96 -11.76
C ASN A 177 -33.54 11.79 -12.80
N ASN A 178 -33.33 10.97 -13.83
CA ASN A 178 -34.32 10.82 -14.88
C ASN A 178 -35.44 9.87 -14.43
N ALA A 179 -36.59 10.44 -14.06
CA ALA A 179 -37.75 9.68 -13.62
C ALA A 179 -38.29 8.67 -14.67
N ALA A 180 -38.03 8.87 -15.97
CA ALA A 180 -38.43 7.91 -17.00
C ALA A 180 -37.58 6.62 -16.99
N TYR A 181 -36.40 6.66 -16.38
CA TYR A 181 -35.50 5.52 -16.27
C TYR A 181 -35.61 4.81 -14.92
N GLU A 182 -36.39 5.38 -14.00
CA GLU A 182 -36.53 4.91 -12.65
C GLU A 182 -37.12 3.48 -12.63
N PRO A 183 -36.43 2.49 -12.05
CA PRO A 183 -36.95 1.14 -11.95
C PRO A 183 -38.13 1.11 -10.98
N VAL A 184 -39.11 0.26 -11.30
CA VAL A 184 -40.21 -0.03 -10.40
C VAL A 184 -39.68 -0.83 -9.22
N LEU A 185 -39.69 -0.25 -8.03
CA LEU A 185 -39.33 -0.97 -6.81
C LEU A 185 -40.46 -1.93 -6.42
N PRO A 186 -40.22 -3.24 -6.36
CA PRO A 186 -41.26 -4.25 -6.16
C PRO A 186 -41.80 -4.30 -4.72
N ARG A 187 -41.16 -3.60 -3.77
CA ARG A 187 -41.52 -3.57 -2.35
C ARG A 187 -41.20 -2.21 -1.72
N ASN A 188 -41.77 -1.97 -0.53
CA ASN A 188 -41.46 -0.80 0.29
C ASN A 188 -39.95 -0.77 0.63
N PRO A 189 -39.22 0.32 0.33
CA PRO A 189 -37.82 0.50 0.70
C PRO A 189 -37.51 0.28 2.20
N GLU A 190 -38.48 0.49 3.09
CA GLU A 190 -38.36 0.16 4.52
C GLU A 190 -38.11 -1.33 4.81
N THR A 191 -38.39 -2.20 3.84
CA THR A 191 -38.17 -3.66 3.95
C THR A 191 -36.92 -4.14 3.22
N PHE A 192 -36.17 -3.23 2.59
CA PHE A 192 -34.96 -3.58 1.88
C PHE A 192 -33.83 -3.95 2.83
N ASN A 193 -33.00 -4.88 2.37
CA ASN A 193 -31.81 -5.30 3.06
C ASN A 193 -30.68 -4.32 2.76
N THR A 194 -29.75 -4.20 3.70
CA THR A 194 -28.45 -3.56 3.45
C THR A 194 -27.69 -4.32 2.37
N ILE A 195 -26.63 -3.70 1.83
CA ILE A 195 -25.79 -4.33 0.83
C ILE A 195 -25.27 -5.66 1.39
N ARG A 196 -25.40 -6.72 0.58
CA ARG A 196 -24.98 -8.10 0.85
C ARG A 196 -24.20 -8.71 -0.30
N CYS A 197 -23.64 -9.91 -0.12
CA CYS A 197 -22.87 -10.62 -1.16
C CYS A 197 -23.63 -10.69 -2.48
N GLY A 198 -24.93 -11.02 -2.42
CA GLY A 198 -25.80 -11.11 -3.60
C GLY A 198 -26.05 -9.78 -4.33
N THR A 199 -25.60 -8.65 -3.80
CA THR A 199 -25.64 -7.34 -4.48
C THR A 199 -24.55 -7.25 -5.55
N CYS A 200 -23.39 -7.83 -5.24
CA CYS A 200 -22.21 -7.80 -6.08
C CYS A 200 -22.09 -9.08 -6.92
N HIS A 201 -22.49 -10.21 -6.34
CA HIS A 201 -22.33 -11.52 -6.92
C HIS A 201 -23.66 -12.14 -7.35
N GLU A 202 -23.62 -12.82 -8.49
CA GLU A 202 -24.64 -13.77 -8.92
C GLU A 202 -24.52 -15.09 -8.15
N HIS A 203 -25.53 -15.96 -8.25
CA HIS A 203 -25.41 -17.35 -7.81
C HIS A 203 -24.25 -18.03 -8.56
N GLY A 204 -23.42 -18.79 -7.84
CA GLY A 204 -22.13 -19.26 -8.37
C GLY A 204 -20.99 -18.25 -8.26
N GLY A 205 -21.21 -17.03 -7.76
CA GLY A 205 -20.13 -16.12 -7.33
C GLY A 205 -19.55 -15.22 -8.43
N ASN A 206 -20.07 -15.26 -9.67
CA ASN A 206 -19.67 -14.32 -10.71
C ASN A 206 -20.09 -12.88 -10.36
N LEU A 207 -19.41 -11.86 -10.88
CA LEU A 207 -19.82 -10.47 -10.66
C LEU A 207 -21.11 -10.18 -11.44
N ARG A 208 -22.02 -9.40 -10.85
CA ARG A 208 -23.22 -8.92 -11.55
C ARG A 208 -22.84 -7.92 -12.62
N GLN A 209 -23.42 -8.07 -13.81
CA GLN A 209 -23.30 -7.08 -14.88
C GLN A 209 -24.24 -5.91 -14.61
N TRP A 210 -23.70 -4.70 -14.67
CA TRP A 210 -24.46 -3.47 -14.59
C TRP A 210 -24.74 -2.93 -15.98
N THR A 211 -25.82 -2.17 -16.11
CA THR A 211 -26.25 -1.52 -17.35
C THR A 211 -26.45 -0.03 -17.13
N THR A 212 -26.37 0.72 -18.22
CA THR A 212 -26.60 2.16 -18.29
C THR A 212 -27.44 2.48 -19.52
N ARG A 213 -27.59 3.76 -19.86
CA ARG A 213 -28.27 4.21 -21.06
C ARG A 213 -27.34 4.98 -21.98
N ASP A 214 -27.43 4.66 -23.27
CA ASP A 214 -26.78 5.44 -24.31
C ASP A 214 -27.50 6.78 -24.56
N ALA A 215 -26.95 7.61 -25.45
CA ALA A 215 -27.53 8.91 -25.81
C ALA A 215 -28.97 8.82 -26.39
N ASN A 216 -29.38 7.65 -26.88
CA ASN A 216 -30.73 7.39 -27.40
C ASN A 216 -31.69 6.83 -26.34
N GLY A 217 -31.20 6.61 -25.11
CA GLY A 217 -31.95 6.02 -24.00
C GLY A 217 -32.02 4.49 -24.03
N ASN A 218 -31.29 3.82 -24.94
CA ASN A 218 -31.25 2.35 -25.00
C ASN A 218 -30.41 1.81 -23.84
N ILE A 219 -30.82 0.67 -23.29
CA ILE A 219 -30.05 -0.02 -22.25
C ILE A 219 -28.83 -0.68 -22.89
N VAL A 220 -27.65 -0.37 -22.35
CA VAL A 220 -26.36 -0.93 -22.78
C VAL A 220 -25.56 -1.38 -21.56
N ALA A 221 -24.58 -2.27 -21.75
CA ALA A 221 -23.68 -2.66 -20.67
C ALA A 221 -22.92 -1.44 -20.12
N TRP A 222 -22.80 -1.38 -18.80
CA TRP A 222 -21.90 -0.46 -18.12
C TRP A 222 -20.49 -1.03 -18.23
N ASP A 223 -19.65 -0.34 -19.01
CA ASP A 223 -18.27 -0.72 -19.31
C ASP A 223 -17.48 0.59 -19.54
N PRO A 224 -17.11 1.30 -18.46
CA PRO A 224 -16.43 2.58 -18.56
C PRO A 224 -14.94 2.45 -18.92
N ASN A 225 -14.33 1.27 -18.79
CA ASN A 225 -12.94 1.01 -19.21
C ASN A 225 -12.83 0.44 -20.64
N LYS A 226 -13.95 0.12 -21.30
CA LYS A 226 -14.07 -0.32 -22.69
C LYS A 226 -13.29 -1.60 -23.00
N ASN A 227 -13.20 -2.50 -22.03
CA ASN A 227 -12.52 -3.78 -22.21
C ASN A 227 -13.48 -4.92 -22.61
N PHE A 228 -14.80 -4.68 -22.63
CA PHE A 228 -15.85 -5.64 -22.95
C PHE A 228 -15.87 -6.88 -22.02
N ILE A 229 -15.33 -6.77 -20.81
CA ILE A 229 -15.24 -7.84 -19.83
C ILE A 229 -15.88 -7.34 -18.54
N ASN A 230 -16.97 -7.98 -18.11
CA ASN A 230 -17.61 -7.68 -16.83
C ASN A 230 -16.64 -7.93 -15.66
N ASP A 231 -16.06 -6.86 -15.13
CA ASP A 231 -15.00 -6.92 -14.12
C ASP A 231 -15.30 -6.04 -12.89
N GLN A 232 -14.31 -5.88 -12.02
CA GLN A 232 -14.46 -5.08 -10.81
C GLN A 232 -14.68 -3.59 -11.09
N ILE A 233 -14.08 -3.03 -12.16
CA ILE A 233 -14.32 -1.63 -12.52
C ILE A 233 -15.79 -1.46 -12.85
N ASP A 234 -16.36 -2.34 -13.67
CA ASP A 234 -17.76 -2.26 -14.08
C ASP A 234 -18.68 -2.29 -12.87
N LEU A 235 -18.52 -3.30 -12.02
CA LEU A 235 -19.35 -3.47 -10.83
C LEU A 235 -19.21 -2.29 -9.85
N CYS A 236 -17.98 -1.95 -9.45
CA CYS A 236 -17.77 -0.94 -8.40
C CYS A 236 -18.14 0.45 -8.87
N THR A 237 -17.84 0.80 -10.13
CA THR A 237 -18.15 2.12 -10.68
C THR A 237 -19.61 2.27 -11.12
N GLY A 238 -20.37 1.17 -11.14
CA GLY A 238 -21.82 1.21 -11.25
C GLY A 238 -22.48 2.00 -10.10
N CYS A 239 -21.93 1.89 -8.89
CA CYS A 239 -22.33 2.73 -7.75
C CYS A 239 -21.41 3.95 -7.53
N HIS A 240 -20.10 3.75 -7.67
CA HIS A 240 -19.06 4.72 -7.32
C HIS A 240 -18.38 5.23 -8.58
N THR A 241 -19.14 5.94 -9.41
CA THR A 241 -18.76 6.26 -10.78
C THR A 241 -17.47 7.10 -10.86
N LEU A 242 -16.51 6.62 -11.64
CA LEU A 242 -15.24 7.32 -11.91
C LEU A 242 -15.34 8.17 -13.18
N THR A 243 -15.85 7.56 -14.25
CA THR A 243 -16.15 8.19 -15.53
C THR A 243 -17.54 7.73 -15.96
N THR A 244 -18.23 8.52 -16.78
CA THR A 244 -19.42 8.06 -17.50
C THR A 244 -19.06 6.91 -18.42
N ASN A 245 -20.07 6.20 -18.94
CA ASN A 245 -19.84 5.14 -19.90
C ASN A 245 -19.18 5.65 -21.19
N ASP A 246 -19.31 6.94 -21.51
CA ASP A 246 -18.67 7.56 -22.68
C ASP A 246 -17.28 8.15 -22.36
N GLY A 247 -16.77 7.93 -21.14
CA GLY A 247 -15.43 8.33 -20.73
C GLY A 247 -15.31 9.75 -20.16
N VAL A 248 -16.43 10.46 -19.93
CA VAL A 248 -16.39 11.79 -19.29
C VAL A 248 -16.10 11.64 -17.80
N LEU A 249 -15.14 12.40 -17.27
CA LEU A 249 -14.78 12.34 -15.86
C LEU A 249 -15.94 12.74 -14.95
N ILE A 250 -16.15 12.03 -13.84
CA ILE A 250 -17.12 12.44 -12.83
C ILE A 250 -16.56 13.57 -11.96
N GLY A 251 -17.37 14.58 -11.66
CA GLY A 251 -16.96 15.71 -10.85
C GLY A 251 -18.13 16.58 -10.41
N SER A 252 -17.89 17.90 -10.41
CA SER A 252 -18.87 18.91 -10.04
C SER A 252 -19.92 19.16 -11.13
N GLY A 253 -19.60 18.85 -12.39
CA GLY A 253 -20.33 19.28 -13.58
C GLY A 253 -19.74 20.52 -14.26
N ASN A 254 -18.73 21.14 -13.66
CA ASN A 254 -18.00 22.25 -14.26
C ASN A 254 -16.85 21.73 -15.14
N ILE A 255 -16.28 22.63 -15.95
CA ILE A 255 -14.99 22.40 -16.60
C ILE A 255 -13.89 22.63 -15.56
N LEU A 256 -13.06 21.60 -15.33
CA LEU A 256 -11.88 21.70 -14.50
C LEU A 256 -10.71 22.20 -15.34
N THR A 257 -10.35 23.47 -15.16
CA THR A 257 -9.09 24.00 -15.69
C THR A 257 -7.94 23.58 -14.79
N ILE A 258 -7.06 22.72 -15.30
CA ILE A 258 -5.87 22.16 -14.64
C ILE A 258 -4.63 22.80 -15.23
N ALA A 259 -3.73 23.30 -14.39
CA ALA A 259 -2.47 23.87 -14.85
C ALA A 259 -1.55 22.76 -15.38
N THR A 260 -0.91 23.03 -16.52
CA THR A 260 0.04 22.12 -17.17
C THR A 260 1.33 22.86 -17.53
N GLY A 261 1.56 24.03 -16.94
CA GLY A 261 2.72 24.91 -17.11
C GLY A 261 2.49 26.26 -16.47
N THR A 262 3.53 27.10 -16.42
CA THR A 262 3.47 28.45 -15.81
C THR A 262 2.33 29.29 -16.38
N ASP A 263 2.10 29.17 -17.69
CA ASP A 263 1.08 29.93 -18.43
C ASP A 263 0.15 29.04 -19.30
N THR A 264 0.14 27.72 -19.06
CA THR A 264 -0.66 26.77 -19.86
C THR A 264 -1.57 25.93 -18.98
N SER A 265 -2.77 25.65 -19.47
CA SER A 265 -3.75 24.81 -18.77
C SER A 265 -4.51 23.92 -19.76
N VAL A 266 -5.06 22.84 -19.24
CA VAL A 266 -6.01 21.98 -19.95
C VAL A 266 -7.37 22.06 -19.28
N ASP A 267 -8.40 22.24 -20.09
CA ASP A 267 -9.79 22.17 -19.65
C ASP A 267 -10.28 20.73 -19.72
N VAL A 268 -10.69 20.19 -18.57
CA VAL A 268 -11.20 18.83 -18.40
C VAL A 268 -12.70 18.91 -18.09
N PRO A 269 -13.58 18.57 -19.04
CA PRO A 269 -15.02 18.53 -18.79
C PRO A 269 -15.35 17.48 -17.72
N THR A 270 -16.22 17.83 -16.77
CA THR A 270 -16.75 16.86 -15.81
C THR A 270 -18.27 16.73 -15.93
N ALA A 271 -18.77 15.51 -15.73
CA ALA A 271 -20.18 15.24 -15.55
C ALA A 271 -20.52 15.27 -14.05
N PRO A 272 -21.63 15.92 -13.64
CA PRO A 272 -22.00 15.96 -12.23
C PRO A 272 -22.45 14.57 -11.75
N PHE A 273 -21.99 14.12 -10.59
CA PHE A 273 -22.58 12.97 -9.89
C PHE A 273 -23.77 13.36 -9.02
N TYR A 274 -24.50 12.39 -8.45
CA TYR A 274 -25.55 12.69 -7.47
C TYR A 274 -25.02 13.49 -6.27
N HIS A 275 -23.78 13.21 -5.84
CA HIS A 275 -23.09 13.90 -4.75
C HIS A 275 -22.09 14.96 -5.23
N ASN A 276 -22.34 15.62 -6.36
CA ASN A 276 -21.43 16.58 -7.00
C ASN A 276 -21.07 17.84 -6.17
N THR A 277 -21.54 17.95 -4.94
CA THR A 277 -21.17 19.00 -3.99
C THR A 277 -20.37 18.48 -2.80
N ALA A 278 -20.14 17.17 -2.70
CA ALA A 278 -19.50 16.55 -1.54
C ALA A 278 -18.24 15.80 -2.00
N TRP A 279 -17.10 16.47 -1.96
CA TRP A 279 -15.84 15.96 -2.54
C TRP A 279 -15.48 14.54 -2.06
N TYR A 280 -15.68 14.24 -0.78
CA TYR A 280 -15.39 12.95 -0.16
C TYR A 280 -16.34 11.81 -0.60
N ARG A 281 -17.36 12.13 -1.41
CA ARG A 281 -18.27 11.16 -2.07
C ARG A 281 -18.08 11.14 -3.60
N THR A 282 -17.05 11.81 -4.11
CA THR A 282 -16.69 11.85 -5.54
C THR A 282 -15.38 11.10 -5.72
N LEU A 283 -15.40 9.94 -6.40
CA LEU A 283 -14.23 9.07 -6.52
C LEU A 283 -13.03 9.76 -7.21
N PRO A 284 -13.20 10.53 -8.30
CA PRO A 284 -12.13 11.32 -8.90
C PRO A 284 -11.46 12.37 -8.00
N SER A 285 -12.02 12.69 -6.81
CA SER A 285 -11.35 13.61 -5.87
C SER A 285 -9.99 13.10 -5.40
N THR A 286 -9.77 11.78 -5.42
CA THR A 286 -8.51 11.14 -5.03
C THR A 286 -7.98 10.15 -6.07
N HIS A 287 -8.77 9.75 -7.07
CA HIS A 287 -8.41 8.71 -8.04
C HIS A 287 -8.41 9.21 -9.50
N TYR A 288 -7.99 10.46 -9.68
CA TYR A 288 -7.79 11.05 -10.98
C TYR A 288 -6.52 11.90 -10.97
N ASP A 289 -5.75 11.76 -12.03
CA ASP A 289 -4.48 12.44 -12.28
C ASP A 289 -4.43 12.81 -13.75
N GLN A 290 -4.14 14.08 -14.05
CA GLN A 290 -4.15 14.59 -15.41
C GLN A 290 -2.79 14.39 -16.08
N PRO A 291 -2.64 13.65 -17.19
CA PRO A 291 -1.33 13.38 -17.76
C PRO A 291 -0.45 14.59 -18.06
N ALA A 292 -1.00 15.77 -18.31
CA ALA A 292 -0.19 16.94 -18.62
C ALA A 292 0.23 17.77 -17.39
N SER A 293 -0.26 17.45 -16.18
CA SER A 293 -0.07 18.29 -15.00
C SER A 293 1.35 18.24 -14.43
N ILE A 294 2.08 17.14 -14.64
CA ILE A 294 3.46 16.97 -14.12
C ILE A 294 4.56 17.35 -15.12
N ALA A 295 4.23 17.64 -16.38
CA ALA A 295 5.21 17.87 -17.45
C ALA A 295 6.00 19.19 -17.30
N VAL A 296 5.89 19.88 -16.16
CA VAL A 296 6.34 21.26 -15.95
C VAL A 296 6.89 21.50 -14.55
N ALA A 297 7.73 22.52 -14.44
CA ALA A 297 8.22 23.00 -13.15
C ALA A 297 7.04 23.44 -12.25
N GLY A 298 6.91 22.85 -11.07
CA GLY A 298 5.77 23.07 -10.17
C GLY A 298 4.51 22.29 -10.53
N GLY A 299 4.64 21.22 -11.33
CA GLY A 299 3.55 20.30 -11.64
C GLY A 299 2.94 19.67 -10.39
N VAL A 300 1.79 19.01 -10.58
CA VAL A 300 0.99 18.41 -9.49
C VAL A 300 0.57 17.00 -9.88
N ILE A 301 0.59 16.05 -8.94
CA ILE A 301 -0.09 14.76 -9.11
C ILE A 301 -1.44 14.86 -8.39
N GLU A 302 -2.53 15.03 -9.14
CA GLU A 302 -3.85 15.28 -8.54
C GLU A 302 -4.41 14.06 -7.83
N GLY A 303 -3.93 12.86 -8.15
CA GLY A 303 -4.47 11.68 -7.50
C GLY A 303 -3.88 10.37 -7.95
N TYR A 304 -4.55 9.32 -7.50
CA TYR A 304 -4.15 7.96 -7.74
C TYR A 304 -4.67 7.45 -9.10
N ASN A 305 -3.77 7.08 -10.02
CA ASN A 305 -4.02 6.24 -11.18
C ASN A 305 -4.54 4.85 -10.78
N VAL A 306 -5.77 4.55 -11.20
CA VAL A 306 -6.37 3.21 -11.07
C VAL A 306 -5.93 2.34 -12.26
N ARG A 307 -5.54 1.08 -12.00
CA ARG A 307 -5.15 0.12 -13.05
C ARG A 307 -6.36 -0.47 -13.79
N LYS A 308 -7.08 0.37 -14.54
CA LYS A 308 -8.38 0.08 -15.16
C LYS A 308 -8.34 -0.97 -16.27
N VAL A 309 -7.18 -1.12 -16.92
CA VAL A 309 -6.98 -1.98 -18.08
C VAL A 309 -5.67 -2.75 -17.91
N SER A 310 -5.77 -4.04 -17.62
CA SER A 310 -4.61 -4.92 -17.70
C SER A 310 -5.06 -6.37 -17.82
N GLU A 311 -4.40 -7.10 -18.72
CA GLU A 311 -4.52 -8.57 -18.85
C GLU A 311 -4.05 -9.31 -17.57
N THR A 312 -3.29 -8.63 -16.69
CA THR A 312 -2.69 -9.21 -15.48
C THR A 312 -3.25 -8.66 -14.17
N VAL A 313 -3.94 -7.53 -14.16
CA VAL A 313 -4.51 -6.91 -12.95
C VAL A 313 -6.00 -7.20 -12.87
N LYS A 314 -6.39 -8.05 -11.92
CA LYS A 314 -7.76 -8.56 -11.79
C LYS A 314 -8.65 -7.70 -10.89
N ASN A 315 -8.07 -6.86 -10.03
CA ASN A 315 -8.81 -6.16 -8.97
C ASN A 315 -8.32 -4.70 -8.74
N PRO A 316 -8.56 -3.77 -9.66
CA PRO A 316 -8.08 -2.39 -9.57
C PRO A 316 -8.51 -1.61 -8.32
N CYS A 317 -9.70 -1.88 -7.78
CA CYS A 317 -10.14 -1.28 -6.52
C CYS A 317 -9.48 -1.99 -5.32
N PHE A 318 -9.22 -3.30 -5.43
CA PHE A 318 -8.55 -4.06 -4.36
C PHE A 318 -7.02 -4.00 -4.39
N ASP A 319 -6.46 -3.26 -5.31
CA ASP A 319 -5.04 -2.90 -5.33
C ASP A 319 -4.64 -2.09 -4.09
N CYS A 320 -5.61 -1.46 -3.41
CA CYS A 320 -5.43 -0.98 -2.05
C CYS A 320 -6.56 -1.39 -1.10
N HIS A 321 -7.80 -1.47 -1.57
CA HIS A 321 -8.93 -1.81 -0.71
C HIS A 321 -9.15 -3.32 -0.63
N GLY A 322 -10.13 -3.73 0.17
CA GLY A 322 -10.69 -5.06 0.18
C GLY A 322 -12.17 -5.00 0.51
N HIS A 323 -12.71 -6.14 0.94
CA HIS A 323 -14.13 -6.25 1.29
C HIS A 323 -14.52 -5.41 2.52
N GLU A 324 -13.57 -4.81 3.23
CA GLU A 324 -13.82 -3.90 4.35
C GLU A 324 -14.35 -2.52 3.93
N TYR A 325 -13.94 -1.97 2.78
CA TYR A 325 -14.44 -0.68 2.24
C TYR A 325 -14.53 0.47 3.27
N LYS A 326 -13.50 0.63 4.11
CA LYS A 326 -13.53 1.53 5.28
C LYS A 326 -12.89 2.90 5.10
N THR A 327 -12.52 3.35 3.90
CA THR A 327 -11.67 4.55 3.70
C THR A 327 -12.01 5.77 4.59
N ASN A 328 -13.29 6.14 4.72
CA ASN A 328 -13.80 7.12 5.71
C ASN A 328 -13.12 8.51 5.74
N THR A 329 -12.79 9.06 4.57
CA THR A 329 -12.25 10.42 4.41
C THR A 329 -13.12 11.52 5.01
N ARG A 330 -14.42 11.26 5.21
CA ARG A 330 -15.37 12.16 5.86
C ARG A 330 -14.94 12.54 7.29
N ALA A 331 -14.19 11.68 7.99
CA ALA A 331 -13.67 11.99 9.32
C ALA A 331 -12.85 13.29 9.35
N LEU A 332 -12.03 13.47 8.31
CA LEU A 332 -11.15 14.62 8.14
C LEU A 332 -11.87 15.83 7.50
N ALA A 333 -13.06 15.61 6.94
CA ALA A 333 -13.91 16.64 6.33
C ALA A 333 -14.93 17.23 7.33
N GLY A 334 -14.50 17.48 8.58
CA GLY A 334 -15.34 18.11 9.61
C GLY A 334 -16.31 17.15 10.34
N ARG A 335 -16.02 15.84 10.35
CA ARG A 335 -16.81 14.81 11.08
C ARG A 335 -15.90 13.87 11.87
N PRO A 336 -15.08 14.38 12.81
CA PRO A 336 -14.05 13.61 13.50
C PRO A 336 -14.59 12.41 14.29
N GLU A 337 -15.88 12.42 14.63
CA GLU A 337 -16.56 11.30 15.29
C GLU A 337 -16.52 9.99 14.50
N ARG A 338 -16.17 10.05 13.21
CA ARG A 338 -16.09 8.88 12.32
C ARG A 338 -14.76 8.13 12.41
N GLY A 339 -13.70 8.75 12.94
CA GLY A 339 -12.36 8.14 13.11
C GLY A 339 -11.58 7.88 11.81
N GLY A 340 -10.25 7.91 11.87
CA GLY A 340 -9.37 7.57 10.73
C GLY A 340 -9.42 6.07 10.38
N THR A 341 -8.77 5.65 9.30
CA THR A 341 -8.55 4.24 8.87
C THR A 341 -7.14 4.07 8.30
N ILE A 342 -6.68 2.83 8.12
CA ILE A 342 -5.34 2.60 7.55
C ILE A 342 -5.17 3.28 6.18
N PHE A 343 -6.28 3.49 5.46
CA PHE A 343 -6.28 4.19 4.18
C PHE A 343 -6.10 5.70 4.33
N THR A 344 -6.68 6.32 5.37
CA THR A 344 -6.41 7.74 5.66
C THR A 344 -5.01 7.93 6.24
N ASP A 345 -4.51 6.96 7.01
CA ASP A 345 -3.15 6.99 7.53
C ASP A 345 -2.17 6.95 6.34
N TRP A 346 -2.35 5.98 5.43
CA TRP A 346 -1.57 5.85 4.20
C TRP A 346 -1.61 7.14 3.37
N ALA A 347 -2.81 7.63 3.04
CA ALA A 347 -2.98 8.73 2.10
C ALA A 347 -2.49 10.09 2.63
N GLN A 348 -2.29 10.22 3.94
CA GLN A 348 -1.66 11.40 4.56
C GLN A 348 -0.15 11.22 4.79
N SER A 349 0.39 10.02 4.57
CA SER A 349 1.81 9.74 4.76
C SER A 349 2.65 10.23 3.57
N GLY A 350 3.95 10.41 3.82
CA GLY A 350 4.92 10.71 2.76
C GLY A 350 5.01 9.63 1.67
N HIS A 351 4.65 8.38 1.97
CA HIS A 351 4.60 7.31 0.95
C HIS A 351 3.49 7.55 -0.09
N ALA A 352 2.43 8.25 0.29
CA ALA A 352 1.35 8.68 -0.59
C ALA A 352 1.57 10.08 -1.19
N GLY A 353 2.73 10.71 -0.93
CA GLY A 353 2.98 12.11 -1.26
C GLY A 353 2.10 13.10 -0.47
N GLU A 354 1.55 12.65 0.65
CA GLU A 354 0.59 13.40 1.48
C GLU A 354 -0.67 13.86 0.71
N LEU A 355 -1.05 13.12 -0.33
CA LEU A 355 -2.15 13.50 -1.22
C LEU A 355 -3.41 13.94 -0.46
N LEU A 356 -3.86 13.15 0.53
CA LEU A 356 -5.09 13.46 1.25
C LEU A 356 -4.97 14.74 2.09
N SER A 357 -3.78 15.04 2.62
CA SER A 357 -3.53 16.30 3.34
C SER A 357 -3.75 17.51 2.43
N GLN A 358 -3.28 17.43 1.18
CA GLN A 358 -3.49 18.48 0.17
C GLN A 358 -4.97 18.63 -0.18
N LYS A 359 -5.71 17.52 -0.30
CA LYS A 359 -7.17 17.52 -0.54
C LYS A 359 -7.94 18.17 0.61
N VAL A 360 -7.60 17.84 1.86
CA VAL A 360 -8.25 18.42 3.06
C VAL A 360 -7.97 19.91 3.16
N ALA A 361 -6.74 20.35 2.90
CA ALA A 361 -6.39 21.78 2.88
C ALA A 361 -7.19 22.55 1.82
N ALA A 362 -7.31 22.00 0.61
CA ALA A 362 -8.12 22.59 -0.46
C ALA A 362 -9.63 22.60 -0.14
N ALA A 363 -10.13 21.58 0.56
CA ALA A 363 -11.53 21.56 1.00
C ALA A 363 -11.82 22.65 2.03
N ALA A 364 -10.88 22.93 2.93
CA ALA A 364 -11.01 23.92 4.01
C ALA A 364 -10.97 25.38 3.50
N SER A 365 -10.41 25.63 2.32
CA SER A 365 -10.35 26.96 1.71
C SER A 365 -11.61 27.33 0.90
N ALA A 366 -12.56 26.42 0.76
CA ALA A 366 -13.81 26.61 0.03
C ALA A 366 -15.04 26.38 0.91
N ALA A 367 -16.18 26.95 0.51
CA ALA A 367 -17.44 26.75 1.21
C ALA A 367 -17.87 25.27 1.16
N ASP A 368 -18.20 24.71 2.33
CA ASP A 368 -18.62 23.31 2.46
C ASP A 368 -19.86 22.99 1.61
N ARG A 369 -19.90 21.77 1.07
CA ARG A 369 -21.01 21.27 0.25
C ARG A 369 -21.30 22.10 -1.00
N THR A 370 -20.26 22.54 -1.72
CA THR A 370 -20.41 23.30 -2.97
C THR A 370 -19.68 22.64 -4.14
N VAL A 371 -20.11 22.95 -5.37
CA VAL A 371 -19.40 22.54 -6.61
C VAL A 371 -17.99 23.13 -6.66
N ALA A 372 -17.80 24.36 -6.17
CA ALA A 372 -16.50 25.01 -6.10
C ALA A 372 -15.52 24.28 -5.17
N GLN A 373 -16.01 23.73 -4.05
CA GLN A 373 -15.18 22.90 -3.18
C GLN A 373 -14.75 21.61 -3.87
N VAL A 374 -15.64 20.95 -4.61
CA VAL A 374 -15.28 19.75 -5.38
C VAL A 374 -14.21 20.08 -6.42
N ASP A 375 -14.36 21.19 -7.14
CA ASP A 375 -13.36 21.64 -8.13
C ASP A 375 -12.00 21.95 -7.49
N ALA A 376 -12.00 22.66 -6.35
CA ALA A 376 -10.78 22.98 -5.63
C ALA A 376 -10.04 21.70 -5.18
N VAL A 377 -10.78 20.75 -4.62
CA VAL A 377 -10.22 19.46 -4.17
C VAL A 377 -9.71 18.63 -5.34
N MET A 378 -10.43 18.56 -6.47
CA MET A 378 -9.99 17.79 -7.63
C MET A 378 -8.71 18.35 -8.27
N LYS A 379 -8.46 19.66 -8.17
CA LYS A 379 -7.23 20.30 -8.68
C LYS A 379 -6.04 20.22 -7.73
N ALA A 380 -6.28 20.09 -6.42
CA ALA A 380 -5.20 19.96 -5.45
C ALA A 380 -4.50 18.60 -5.59
N GLY A 381 -3.22 18.50 -5.24
CA GLY A 381 -2.48 17.25 -5.36
C GLY A 381 -1.10 17.34 -4.75
N VAL A 382 -0.29 16.29 -4.96
CA VAL A 382 1.09 16.23 -4.49
C VAL A 382 1.93 17.28 -5.22
N THR A 383 2.77 18.00 -4.47
CA THR A 383 3.67 19.04 -5.00
C THR A 383 5.13 18.74 -4.64
N GLU A 384 6.06 19.53 -5.16
CA GLU A 384 7.49 19.46 -4.76
C GLU A 384 7.68 19.66 -3.24
N GLU A 385 6.80 20.44 -2.59
CA GLU A 385 6.87 20.66 -1.14
C GLU A 385 6.36 19.45 -0.34
N SER A 386 5.25 18.84 -0.76
CA SER A 386 4.61 17.75 -0.01
C SER A 386 5.14 16.36 -0.36
N GLY A 387 5.70 16.18 -1.55
CA GLY A 387 6.03 14.86 -2.08
C GLY A 387 7.08 14.88 -3.19
N VAL A 388 8.19 15.60 -2.98
CA VAL A 388 9.37 15.65 -3.87
C VAL A 388 9.80 14.26 -4.35
N ALA A 389 9.70 13.23 -3.51
CA ALA A 389 10.06 11.87 -3.86
C ALA A 389 9.24 11.31 -5.04
N TRP A 390 8.05 11.83 -5.31
CA TRP A 390 7.13 11.30 -6.32
C TRP A 390 7.01 12.18 -7.55
N ILE A 391 7.27 13.48 -7.40
CA ILE A 391 6.98 14.46 -8.45
C ILE A 391 8.20 15.08 -9.11
N HIS A 392 9.35 15.05 -8.42
CA HIS A 392 10.53 15.80 -8.86
C HIS A 392 11.07 15.36 -10.23
N TYR A 393 10.92 14.08 -10.56
CA TYR A 393 11.24 13.54 -11.88
C TYR A 393 10.11 12.68 -12.40
N ASN A 394 10.12 12.44 -13.72
CA ASN A 394 9.38 11.36 -14.32
C ASN A 394 10.07 10.03 -13.99
N TRP A 395 9.53 9.29 -13.01
CA TRP A 395 10.14 8.07 -12.51
C TRP A 395 9.86 6.86 -13.40
N ASP A 396 8.75 6.86 -14.15
CA ASP A 396 8.37 5.79 -15.07
C ASP A 396 9.06 5.90 -16.45
N ASN A 397 9.90 6.91 -16.67
CA ASN A 397 10.75 7.04 -17.84
C ASN A 397 11.88 5.99 -17.84
N SER A 398 11.74 5.03 -18.76
CA SER A 398 12.70 3.98 -19.10
C SER A 398 13.14 4.07 -20.56
N THR A 399 13.16 5.25 -21.16
CA THR A 399 13.50 5.46 -22.59
C THR A 399 14.91 4.99 -22.96
N GLY A 400 15.82 4.89 -21.99
CA GLY A 400 17.24 4.61 -22.21
C GLY A 400 18.02 5.82 -22.77
N ILE A 401 17.40 6.99 -22.87
CA ILE A 401 18.07 8.23 -23.27
C ILE A 401 18.89 8.75 -22.09
N SER A 402 20.20 8.88 -22.30
CA SER A 402 21.12 9.37 -21.26
C SER A 402 20.70 10.75 -20.74
N GLY A 403 20.65 10.88 -19.41
CA GLY A 403 20.23 12.11 -18.71
C GLY A 403 18.76 12.13 -18.31
N ASP A 404 17.91 11.42 -19.05
CA ASP A 404 16.45 11.39 -18.85
C ASP A 404 15.95 10.00 -18.38
N ASP A 405 16.72 8.94 -18.62
CA ASP A 405 16.43 7.60 -18.11
C ASP A 405 16.46 7.54 -16.57
N ARG A 406 15.37 7.04 -15.98
CA ARG A 406 15.17 6.89 -14.53
C ARG A 406 14.91 5.44 -14.11
N LYS A 407 15.16 4.46 -14.98
CA LYS A 407 14.92 3.03 -14.70
C LYS A 407 15.47 2.56 -13.34
N ALA A 408 16.69 2.97 -12.97
CA ALA A 408 17.32 2.56 -11.71
C ALA A 408 16.63 3.13 -10.44
N CYS A 409 15.81 4.18 -10.59
CA CYS A 409 15.06 4.81 -9.50
C CYS A 409 13.68 4.19 -9.28
N GLN A 410 13.14 3.47 -10.27
CA GLN A 410 11.79 2.91 -10.24
C GLN A 410 11.56 1.95 -9.07
N ARG A 411 12.59 1.22 -8.64
CA ARG A 411 12.52 0.34 -7.47
C ARG A 411 12.02 1.06 -6.20
N CYS A 412 12.28 2.35 -6.07
CA CYS A 412 11.90 3.11 -4.87
C CYS A 412 10.81 4.14 -5.12
N HIS A 413 10.68 4.63 -6.34
CA HIS A 413 9.85 5.79 -6.66
C HIS A 413 8.58 5.45 -7.45
N THR A 414 8.31 4.17 -7.70
CA THR A 414 7.07 3.73 -8.37
C THR A 414 6.56 2.41 -7.79
N SER A 415 5.25 2.20 -7.81
CA SER A 415 4.65 0.93 -7.34
C SER A 415 5.00 -0.25 -8.23
N THR A 416 5.07 -0.01 -9.54
CA THR A 416 5.46 -1.00 -10.53
C THR A 416 6.90 -1.46 -10.26
N GLY A 417 7.83 -0.54 -10.03
CA GLY A 417 9.22 -0.88 -9.81
C GLY A 417 9.45 -1.60 -8.48
N VAL A 418 8.88 -1.09 -7.39
CA VAL A 418 9.07 -1.74 -6.07
C VAL A 418 8.43 -3.12 -6.03
N SER A 419 7.22 -3.30 -6.59
CA SER A 419 6.56 -4.62 -6.57
C SER A 419 7.30 -5.65 -7.39
N ASN A 420 7.81 -5.29 -8.58
CA ASN A 420 8.59 -6.18 -9.42
C ASN A 420 9.92 -6.55 -8.75
N PHE A 421 10.58 -5.60 -8.09
CA PHE A 421 11.79 -5.89 -7.31
C PHE A 421 11.49 -6.82 -6.14
N LEU A 422 10.48 -6.52 -5.32
CA LEU A 422 10.13 -7.31 -4.14
C LEU A 422 9.70 -8.74 -4.49
N ASN A 423 9.10 -8.96 -5.67
CA ASN A 423 8.73 -10.30 -6.11
C ASN A 423 9.95 -11.15 -6.51
N ASN A 424 10.99 -10.53 -7.09
CA ASN A 424 12.16 -11.24 -7.63
C ASN A 424 13.44 -10.39 -7.53
N PRO A 425 13.99 -10.13 -6.33
CA PRO A 425 15.08 -9.17 -6.15
C PRO A 425 16.38 -9.58 -6.87
N THR A 426 16.63 -10.88 -7.04
CA THR A 426 17.86 -11.41 -7.67
C THR A 426 17.88 -11.30 -9.19
N THR A 427 16.71 -11.35 -9.83
CA THR A 427 16.55 -11.29 -11.30
C THR A 427 15.87 -10.01 -11.76
N TYR A 428 15.62 -9.07 -10.84
CA TYR A 428 15.00 -7.80 -11.15
C TYR A 428 15.84 -7.00 -12.15
N ASP A 429 15.20 -6.62 -13.25
CA ASP A 429 15.74 -5.68 -14.23
C ASP A 429 14.71 -4.55 -14.43
N PRO A 430 15.05 -3.30 -14.08
CA PRO A 430 14.12 -2.18 -14.22
C PRO A 430 13.70 -1.90 -15.67
N VAL A 431 14.44 -2.37 -16.68
CA VAL A 431 14.04 -2.27 -18.10
C VAL A 431 12.72 -3.02 -18.38
N ASN A 432 12.44 -4.05 -17.58
CA ASN A 432 11.25 -4.89 -17.73
C ASN A 432 10.01 -4.32 -17.03
N ASN A 433 10.13 -3.19 -16.32
CA ASN A 433 8.96 -2.51 -15.78
C ASN A 433 8.00 -2.07 -16.90
N SER A 434 6.71 -2.28 -16.66
CA SER A 434 5.63 -1.97 -17.61
C SER A 434 4.60 -1.07 -16.95
N PHE A 435 4.51 0.17 -17.43
CA PHE A 435 3.56 1.16 -16.95
C PHE A 435 2.37 1.34 -17.91
N THR A 436 1.95 0.25 -18.57
CA THR A 436 0.81 0.24 -19.52
C THR A 436 -0.50 0.76 -18.95
N HIS A 437 -0.63 0.83 -17.62
CA HIS A 437 -1.79 1.37 -16.94
C HIS A 437 -1.77 2.91 -16.86
N LEU A 438 -0.62 3.55 -17.12
CA LEU A 438 -0.48 4.99 -17.21
C LEU A 438 -0.76 5.47 -18.63
N SER A 439 -1.39 6.64 -18.74
CA SER A 439 -1.75 7.25 -20.01
C SER A 439 -0.52 7.49 -20.89
N GLY A 440 -0.62 7.28 -22.20
CA GLY A 440 0.46 7.56 -23.14
C GLY A 440 1.68 6.62 -23.06
N TRP A 441 1.74 5.67 -22.12
CA TRP A 441 2.81 4.69 -22.08
C TRP A 441 2.62 3.62 -23.17
N THR A 442 3.71 3.25 -23.83
CA THR A 442 3.78 2.14 -24.78
C THR A 442 5.09 1.38 -24.62
N ASN A 443 5.13 0.13 -25.11
CA ASN A 443 6.38 -0.64 -25.15
C ASN A 443 7.47 0.01 -26.03
N SER A 444 7.08 0.93 -26.94
CA SER A 444 8.00 1.60 -27.85
C SER A 444 8.57 2.90 -27.28
N ASN A 445 7.78 3.71 -26.58
CA ASN A 445 8.25 4.97 -25.99
C ASN A 445 8.83 4.79 -24.58
N LYS A 446 8.40 3.77 -23.82
CA LYS A 446 8.88 3.47 -22.46
C LYS A 446 8.83 4.67 -21.49
N THR A 447 7.83 5.55 -21.63
CA THR A 447 7.59 6.70 -20.74
C THR A 447 6.12 7.10 -20.78
N SER A 448 5.59 7.60 -19.67
CA SER A 448 4.27 8.23 -19.57
C SER A 448 4.42 9.71 -19.21
N PRO A 449 3.52 10.58 -19.69
CA PRO A 449 3.36 11.90 -19.11
C PRO A 449 2.66 11.89 -17.73
N GLN A 450 2.09 10.78 -17.25
CA GLN A 450 1.62 10.61 -15.86
C GLN A 450 2.70 9.99 -14.98
N ASN A 451 2.80 10.42 -13.72
CA ASN A 451 3.68 9.77 -12.74
C ASN A 451 2.89 8.78 -11.87
N GLU A 452 3.52 7.68 -11.52
CA GLU A 452 2.98 6.70 -10.59
C GLU A 452 3.44 6.99 -9.14
N LEU A 453 2.48 7.19 -8.22
CA LEU A 453 2.76 7.20 -6.78
C LEU A 453 3.06 5.79 -6.24
N LEU A 454 3.48 5.69 -4.98
CA LEU A 454 3.41 4.41 -4.28
C LEU A 454 1.96 4.09 -3.90
N TYR A 455 1.58 2.83 -4.08
CA TYR A 455 0.29 2.24 -3.78
C TYR A 455 0.50 1.03 -2.88
N CYS A 456 -0.59 0.61 -2.24
CA CYS A 456 -0.63 -0.54 -1.35
C CYS A 456 -0.11 -1.82 -2.05
N TRP A 457 -0.44 -2.06 -3.33
CA TRP A 457 0.08 -3.20 -4.10
C TRP A 457 1.60 -3.16 -4.40
N GLY A 458 2.26 -2.02 -4.19
CA GLY A 458 3.72 -1.92 -4.22
C GLY A 458 4.34 -2.86 -3.18
N CYS A 459 3.93 -2.69 -1.92
CA CYS A 459 4.42 -3.49 -0.79
C CYS A 459 3.62 -4.79 -0.59
N HIS A 460 2.33 -4.81 -0.92
CA HIS A 460 1.45 -5.94 -0.71
C HIS A 460 1.28 -6.78 -1.98
N SER A 461 1.44 -8.09 -1.86
CA SER A 461 1.02 -9.03 -2.92
C SER A 461 -0.49 -9.11 -3.04
N ASN A 462 -1.20 -8.82 -1.95
CA ASN A 462 -2.63 -8.61 -1.91
C ASN A 462 -3.00 -7.62 -0.80
N ALA A 463 -3.27 -6.37 -1.17
CA ALA A 463 -3.59 -5.31 -0.20
C ALA A 463 -4.92 -5.57 0.53
N GLY A 464 -5.92 -6.12 -0.16
CA GLY A 464 -7.22 -6.45 0.42
C GLY A 464 -7.19 -7.55 1.50
N THR A 465 -6.10 -8.33 1.59
CA THR A 465 -5.86 -9.29 2.69
C THR A 465 -4.82 -8.79 3.69
N GLY A 466 -4.09 -7.72 3.36
CA GLY A 466 -2.89 -7.30 4.06
C GLY A 466 -1.65 -8.16 3.79
N GLN A 467 -1.72 -9.13 2.86
CA GLN A 467 -0.57 -9.99 2.54
C GLN A 467 0.56 -9.16 1.92
N LEU A 468 1.69 -9.12 2.63
CA LEU A 468 2.91 -8.44 2.19
C LEU A 468 3.68 -9.29 1.18
N ARG A 469 4.46 -8.62 0.34
CA ARG A 469 5.56 -9.26 -0.38
C ARG A 469 6.67 -9.58 0.61
N ASP A 470 7.37 -10.66 0.35
CA ASP A 470 8.48 -11.09 1.18
C ASP A 470 9.66 -11.44 0.27
N PRO A 471 10.58 -10.48 0.02
CA PRO A 471 11.76 -10.73 -0.79
C PRO A 471 12.83 -11.53 -0.02
N GLY A 472 12.63 -11.81 1.28
CA GLY A 472 13.64 -12.37 2.16
C GLY A 472 14.86 -11.45 2.34
N PRO A 473 16.04 -12.01 2.64
CA PRO A 473 17.27 -11.23 2.82
C PRO A 473 17.68 -10.56 1.51
N LEU A 474 18.17 -9.32 1.61
CA LEU A 474 18.50 -8.48 0.46
C LEU A 474 20.01 -8.24 0.36
N THR A 475 20.54 -8.30 -0.85
CA THR A 475 21.91 -7.88 -1.15
C THR A 475 21.89 -6.85 -2.26
N PHE A 476 22.61 -5.75 -2.04
CA PHE A 476 22.73 -4.66 -3.00
C PHE A 476 24.18 -4.51 -3.43
N VAL A 477 24.36 -4.30 -4.73
CA VAL A 477 25.63 -3.92 -5.34
C VAL A 477 25.52 -2.46 -5.76
N TYR A 478 26.39 -1.63 -5.22
CA TYR A 478 26.48 -0.19 -5.46
C TYR A 478 27.64 0.12 -6.40
N THR A 479 27.93 1.41 -6.59
CA THR A 479 29.05 1.85 -7.42
C THR A 479 30.36 1.23 -6.93
N ASN A 480 31.27 0.95 -7.88
CA ASN A 480 32.57 0.31 -7.62
C ASN A 480 32.50 -1.07 -6.95
N ASN A 481 31.44 -1.84 -7.23
CA ASN A 481 31.22 -3.19 -6.68
C ASN A 481 31.15 -3.25 -5.15
N ALA A 482 30.88 -2.11 -4.50
CA ALA A 482 30.55 -2.09 -3.08
C ALA A 482 29.29 -2.93 -2.83
N THR A 483 29.35 -3.87 -1.91
CA THR A 483 28.26 -4.83 -1.67
C THR A 483 27.82 -4.77 -0.22
N ALA A 484 26.52 -4.60 0.01
CA ALA A 484 25.93 -4.70 1.34
C ALA A 484 24.84 -5.77 1.36
N THR A 485 24.94 -6.67 2.34
CA THR A 485 23.93 -7.70 2.61
C THR A 485 23.20 -7.36 3.90
N TYR A 486 21.88 -7.43 3.83
CA TYR A 486 20.94 -7.22 4.91
C TYR A 486 20.29 -8.57 5.27
N PRO A 487 20.18 -8.91 6.56
CA PRO A 487 19.57 -10.16 6.98
C PRO A 487 18.08 -10.18 6.66
N ASP A 488 17.48 -11.37 6.73
CA ASP A 488 16.03 -11.51 6.70
C ASP A 488 15.46 -10.93 7.99
N VAL A 489 14.71 -9.86 7.86
CA VAL A 489 14.08 -9.15 8.97
C VAL A 489 12.55 -9.18 8.88
N GLY A 490 11.99 -10.25 8.32
CA GLY A 490 10.55 -10.46 8.22
C GLY A 490 9.87 -9.38 7.39
N HIS A 491 8.73 -8.86 7.86
CA HIS A 491 7.96 -7.87 7.11
C HIS A 491 8.74 -6.58 6.82
N SER A 492 9.79 -6.26 7.60
CA SER A 492 10.64 -5.09 7.34
C SER A 492 11.54 -5.24 6.11
N ASN A 493 11.63 -6.44 5.52
CA ASN A 493 12.33 -6.66 4.25
C ASN A 493 11.80 -5.74 3.14
N VAL A 494 10.49 -5.42 3.14
CA VAL A 494 9.89 -4.49 2.17
C VAL A 494 10.41 -3.06 2.32
N CYS A 495 10.78 -2.63 3.54
CA CYS A 495 11.32 -1.30 3.81
C CYS A 495 12.80 -1.22 3.42
N VAL A 496 13.56 -2.29 3.70
CA VAL A 496 15.00 -2.41 3.39
C VAL A 496 15.25 -2.38 1.87
N ALA A 497 14.25 -2.74 1.06
CA ALA A 497 14.30 -2.61 -0.40
C ALA A 497 14.64 -1.19 -0.90
N CYS A 498 14.27 -0.16 -0.12
CA CYS A 498 14.41 1.24 -0.52
C CYS A 498 15.26 2.06 0.46
N HIS A 499 15.14 1.83 1.77
CA HIS A 499 15.75 2.65 2.83
C HIS A 499 17.20 2.24 3.18
N THR A 500 17.99 1.92 2.17
CA THR A 500 19.39 1.47 2.30
C THR A 500 20.39 2.39 1.59
N GLY A 501 19.91 3.55 1.12
CA GLY A 501 20.70 4.49 0.34
C GLY A 501 20.86 4.05 -1.12
N ARG A 502 21.56 4.87 -1.90
CA ARG A 502 21.98 4.54 -3.28
C ARG A 502 23.46 4.25 -3.38
N GLU A 503 24.22 4.56 -2.34
CA GLU A 503 25.65 4.36 -2.24
C GLU A 503 26.02 4.08 -0.78
N THR A 504 27.21 3.52 -0.58
CA THR A 504 27.77 3.27 0.75
C THR A 504 29.16 3.89 0.84
N GLY A 505 29.72 3.97 2.04
CA GLY A 505 31.13 4.33 2.22
C GLY A 505 32.10 3.43 1.43
N ASP A 506 31.73 2.15 1.25
CA ASP A 506 32.49 1.22 0.41
C ASP A 506 32.49 1.62 -1.06
N SER A 507 31.47 2.34 -1.54
CA SER A 507 31.44 2.91 -2.89
C SER A 507 32.61 3.88 -3.11
N ILE A 508 33.10 4.53 -2.05
CA ILE A 508 34.29 5.41 -2.10
C ILE A 508 35.57 4.60 -1.88
N LYS A 509 35.59 3.69 -0.90
CA LYS A 509 36.80 2.89 -0.58
C LYS A 509 37.25 2.02 -1.75
N ASN A 510 36.29 1.45 -2.49
CA ASN A 510 36.54 0.50 -3.56
C ASN A 510 36.92 1.14 -4.90
N PHE A 511 37.08 2.48 -4.97
CA PHE A 511 37.64 3.11 -6.16
C PHE A 511 39.02 2.51 -6.50
N PRO A 512 39.28 2.15 -7.77
CA PRO A 512 40.60 1.68 -8.19
C PRO A 512 41.69 2.68 -7.82
N ALA A 513 42.89 2.19 -7.50
CA ALA A 513 44.05 3.04 -7.18
C ALA A 513 44.48 3.97 -8.33
N THR A 514 43.88 3.89 -9.52
CA THR A 514 44.09 4.83 -10.63
C THR A 514 43.10 5.99 -10.66
N THR A 515 42.15 6.04 -9.72
CA THR A 515 41.08 7.04 -9.68
C THR A 515 41.63 8.40 -9.25
N ASP A 516 41.43 9.44 -10.06
CA ASP A 516 41.81 10.81 -9.70
C ASP A 516 40.77 11.47 -8.75
N PHE A 517 41.17 11.75 -7.51
CA PHE A 517 40.43 12.47 -6.47
C PHE A 517 40.72 13.98 -6.44
N SER A 518 41.66 14.47 -7.26
CA SER A 518 41.85 15.92 -7.46
C SER A 518 40.78 16.55 -8.35
N ASN A 519 39.98 15.72 -9.05
CA ASN A 519 38.87 16.15 -9.91
C ASN A 519 37.76 15.09 -9.97
N ARG A 520 37.09 14.84 -8.86
CA ARG A 520 36.01 13.85 -8.70
C ARG A 520 34.75 14.47 -8.14
N SER A 521 33.62 14.28 -8.80
CA SER A 521 32.31 14.65 -8.24
C SER A 521 32.01 13.83 -6.97
N PHE A 522 31.30 14.46 -6.03
CA PHE A 522 30.83 13.81 -4.81
C PHE A 522 30.00 12.54 -5.09
N ILE A 523 30.23 11.49 -4.30
CA ILE A 523 29.38 10.29 -4.27
C ILE A 523 28.28 10.51 -3.26
N ASN A 524 27.04 10.61 -3.72
CA ASN A 524 25.89 10.91 -2.88
C ASN A 524 25.30 9.63 -2.26
N SER A 525 25.25 9.56 -0.93
CA SER A 525 24.58 8.48 -0.16
C SER A 525 23.10 8.31 -0.51
N HIS A 526 22.45 9.39 -0.96
CA HIS A 526 20.99 9.53 -1.09
C HIS A 526 20.26 9.55 0.26
N TYR A 527 18.96 9.81 0.23
CA TYR A 527 18.15 10.20 1.40
C TYR A 527 17.58 9.00 2.18
N LEU A 528 17.26 9.22 3.46
CA LEU A 528 16.45 8.31 4.29
C LEU A 528 16.98 6.87 4.34
N SER A 529 18.29 6.72 4.47
CA SER A 529 18.99 5.44 4.50
C SER A 529 18.91 4.73 5.87
N GLY A 530 17.74 4.77 6.53
CA GLY A 530 17.57 4.29 7.91
C GLY A 530 17.88 2.81 8.11
N GLY A 531 17.51 1.94 7.16
CA GLY A 531 17.89 0.53 7.18
C GLY A 531 19.41 0.35 7.09
N GLY A 532 20.06 1.18 6.27
CA GLY A 532 21.51 1.25 6.22
C GLY A 532 22.19 1.64 7.54
N THR A 533 21.56 2.52 8.31
CA THR A 533 22.03 2.95 9.64
C THR A 533 21.79 1.87 10.70
N VAL A 534 20.58 1.28 10.73
CA VAL A 534 20.22 0.20 11.67
C VAL A 534 21.21 -0.96 11.59
N PHE A 535 21.55 -1.40 10.38
CA PHE A 535 22.45 -2.54 10.13
C PHE A 535 23.92 -2.16 9.87
N GLU A 536 24.29 -0.89 10.11
CA GLU A 536 25.68 -0.40 10.05
C GLU A 536 26.38 -0.58 8.70
N LYS A 537 25.62 -0.51 7.60
CA LYS A 537 26.11 -0.84 6.26
C LYS A 537 26.48 0.34 5.36
N THR A 538 26.06 1.55 5.71
CA THR A 538 26.03 2.65 4.71
C THR A 538 27.11 3.71 4.90
N GLY A 539 27.51 4.04 6.12
CA GLY A 539 28.55 5.02 6.40
C GLY A 539 29.95 4.59 5.93
N TYR A 540 30.78 5.60 5.69
CA TYR A 540 32.21 5.47 5.48
C TYR A 540 32.93 5.18 6.79
N THR A 541 33.64 4.05 6.82
CA THR A 541 34.42 3.59 7.97
C THR A 541 35.90 3.82 7.75
N TYR A 542 36.61 4.15 8.83
CA TYR A 542 38.02 4.56 8.80
C TYR A 542 38.95 3.51 9.40
N GLY A 543 39.97 3.14 8.62
CA GLY A 543 41.00 2.17 9.04
C GLY A 543 40.41 0.87 9.56
N ASP A 544 41.06 0.31 10.59
CA ASP A 544 40.64 -0.93 11.26
C ASP A 544 39.71 -0.67 12.48
N ARG A 545 39.11 0.53 12.58
CA ARG A 545 38.21 0.86 13.70
C ARG A 545 36.93 0.01 13.64
N SER A 546 36.47 -0.47 14.80
CA SER A 546 35.23 -1.26 14.88
C SER A 546 34.00 -0.34 14.88
N TYR A 547 33.00 -0.66 14.07
CA TYR A 547 31.71 0.04 14.05
C TYR A 547 30.58 -0.77 14.68
N ASP A 548 30.85 -2.04 15.02
CA ASP A 548 29.89 -2.99 15.59
C ASP A 548 29.28 -2.47 16.90
N SER A 549 27.98 -2.19 16.88
CA SER A 549 27.24 -1.75 18.05
C SER A 549 26.74 -2.91 18.94
N THR A 550 26.79 -4.15 18.48
CA THR A 550 26.27 -5.32 19.20
C THR A 550 26.87 -5.47 20.60
N PRO A 551 28.21 -5.38 20.80
CA PRO A 551 28.81 -5.48 22.12
C PRO A 551 28.40 -4.36 23.09
N ASN A 552 27.79 -3.28 22.57
CA ASN A 552 27.37 -2.10 23.32
C ASN A 552 25.86 -2.11 23.62
N GLY A 553 25.20 -3.25 23.36
CA GLY A 553 23.78 -3.47 23.69
C GLY A 553 22.82 -2.76 22.76
N PHE A 554 23.19 -2.58 21.48
CA PHE A 554 22.23 -2.22 20.46
C PHE A 554 21.34 -3.43 20.14
N LEU A 555 20.02 -3.21 20.12
CA LEU A 555 19.01 -4.27 20.01
C LEU A 555 17.91 -3.96 18.99
N HIS A 556 17.96 -2.78 18.33
CA HIS A 556 16.82 -2.34 17.52
C HIS A 556 16.70 -3.12 16.22
N ASP A 557 17.80 -3.66 15.69
CA ASP A 557 17.85 -4.55 14.52
C ASP A 557 17.20 -5.92 14.78
N MET A 558 17.06 -6.31 16.05
CA MET A 558 16.47 -7.59 16.47
C MET A 558 14.95 -7.54 16.66
N LEU A 559 14.36 -6.35 16.71
CA LEU A 559 12.96 -6.15 17.05
C LEU A 559 12.04 -6.88 16.06
N GLY A 560 11.12 -7.70 16.60
CA GLY A 560 10.12 -8.41 15.80
C GLY A 560 10.68 -9.50 14.89
N VAL A 561 11.92 -9.95 15.12
CA VAL A 561 12.56 -11.09 14.42
C VAL A 561 13.25 -12.06 15.38
N SER A 562 13.74 -11.57 16.53
CA SER A 562 14.33 -12.40 17.58
C SER A 562 14.14 -11.76 18.95
N ALA A 563 14.41 -12.52 20.03
CA ALA A 563 14.29 -12.00 21.39
C ALA A 563 15.37 -10.94 21.66
N THR A 564 14.97 -9.79 22.16
CA THR A 564 15.87 -8.68 22.53
C THR A 564 16.56 -8.92 23.87
N GLY A 565 16.03 -9.84 24.69
CA GLY A 565 16.47 -10.04 26.07
C GLY A 565 15.85 -9.05 27.05
N VAL A 566 15.01 -8.13 26.57
CA VAL A 566 14.21 -7.23 27.40
C VAL A 566 12.80 -7.80 27.55
N ALA A 567 12.57 -8.52 28.65
CA ALA A 567 11.35 -9.31 28.87
C ALA A 567 10.04 -8.54 28.63
N ALA A 568 9.96 -7.27 29.03
CA ALA A 568 8.77 -6.44 28.82
C ALA A 568 8.50 -6.16 27.33
N ALA A 569 9.54 -5.91 26.54
CA ALA A 569 9.42 -5.66 25.12
C ALA A 569 9.16 -6.95 24.34
N ASP A 570 9.85 -8.03 24.68
CA ASP A 570 9.63 -9.35 24.07
C ASP A 570 8.19 -9.85 24.33
N ALA A 571 7.66 -9.65 25.55
CA ALA A 571 6.27 -9.91 25.87
C ALA A 571 5.31 -9.01 25.06
N TYR A 572 5.57 -7.71 24.98
CA TYR A 572 4.75 -6.79 24.18
C TYR A 572 4.70 -7.21 22.70
N ILE A 573 5.84 -7.59 22.12
CA ILE A 573 5.93 -8.06 20.73
C ILE A 573 5.10 -9.33 20.55
N ALA A 574 5.20 -10.29 21.46
CA ALA A 574 4.45 -11.54 21.41
C ALA A 574 2.94 -11.31 21.57
N ASP A 575 2.53 -10.56 22.59
CA ASP A 575 1.12 -10.29 22.90
C ASP A 575 0.38 -9.52 21.80
N ASN A 576 1.13 -8.80 20.94
CA ASN A 576 0.61 -8.02 19.82
C ASN A 576 0.85 -8.66 18.46
N ASN A 577 1.30 -9.93 18.40
CA ASN A 577 1.59 -10.66 17.15
C ASN A 577 2.59 -9.94 16.23
N LEU A 578 3.61 -9.32 16.81
CA LEU A 578 4.64 -8.54 16.09
C LEU A 578 5.93 -9.34 15.81
N SER A 579 5.97 -10.63 16.16
CA SER A 579 7.18 -11.48 16.08
C SER A 579 7.73 -11.76 14.68
N LYS A 580 7.08 -11.24 13.63
CA LYS A 580 7.56 -11.26 12.24
C LYS A 580 7.58 -9.88 11.58
N SER A 581 7.20 -8.83 12.31
CA SER A 581 7.10 -7.49 11.75
C SER A 581 8.46 -6.90 11.39
N GLY A 582 9.51 -7.33 12.07
CA GLY A 582 10.85 -6.76 11.90
C GLY A 582 10.99 -5.35 12.46
N PRO A 583 12.23 -4.83 12.47
CA PRO A 583 12.60 -3.68 13.27
C PRO A 583 11.98 -2.38 12.77
N CYS A 584 11.82 -2.23 11.46
CA CYS A 584 11.23 -1.04 10.87
C CYS A 584 9.72 -0.98 11.16
N ALA A 585 8.98 -2.05 10.88
CA ALA A 585 7.53 -2.06 11.04
C ALA A 585 7.10 -2.06 12.51
N VAL A 586 7.86 -2.71 13.41
CA VAL A 586 7.62 -2.64 14.86
C VAL A 586 7.65 -1.19 15.35
N CYS A 587 8.59 -0.39 14.86
CA CYS A 587 8.68 1.02 15.25
C CYS A 587 7.66 1.90 14.51
N HIS A 588 7.57 1.78 13.18
CA HIS A 588 6.85 2.76 12.36
C HIS A 588 5.38 2.42 12.11
N MET A 589 4.94 1.20 12.35
CA MET A 589 3.59 0.74 11.99
C MET A 589 2.76 0.27 13.19
N THR A 590 3.28 0.44 14.42
CA THR A 590 2.53 0.19 15.65
C THR A 590 1.92 1.49 16.18
N SER A 591 0.66 1.44 16.62
CA SER A 591 -0.05 2.59 17.20
C SER A 591 -0.83 2.17 18.44
N GLN A 592 -1.08 3.11 19.34
CA GLN A 592 -2.01 2.93 20.46
C GLN A 592 -3.33 3.70 20.29
N GLU A 593 -3.52 4.40 19.16
CA GLU A 593 -4.75 5.15 18.90
C GLU A 593 -5.98 4.23 19.00
N LEU A 594 -6.81 4.48 20.02
CA LEU A 594 -8.17 3.95 20.23
C LEU A 594 -8.40 2.53 19.69
N GLY A 595 -7.59 1.56 20.14
CA GLY A 595 -7.79 0.13 19.83
C GLY A 595 -7.28 -0.33 18.46
N ARG A 596 -6.53 0.50 17.72
CA ARG A 596 -5.92 0.14 16.43
C ARG A 596 -4.53 -0.46 16.63
N LYS A 597 -4.34 -1.71 16.22
CA LYS A 597 -3.08 -2.45 16.37
C LYS A 597 -2.06 -2.23 15.25
N SER A 598 -2.45 -1.61 14.13
CA SER A 598 -1.56 -1.37 12.97
C SER A 598 -1.89 -0.05 12.30
N SER A 599 -0.87 0.76 12.02
CA SER A 599 -0.97 2.07 11.38
C SER A 599 -0.17 2.10 10.08
N HIS A 600 -0.68 2.84 9.09
CA HIS A 600 0.04 3.18 7.86
C HIS A 600 0.45 4.67 7.84
N ALA A 601 0.55 5.30 9.02
CA ALA A 601 1.08 6.65 9.14
C ALA A 601 2.62 6.66 9.05
N PHE A 602 3.26 5.50 9.27
CA PHE A 602 4.72 5.31 9.32
C PHE A 602 5.42 6.17 10.38
N SER A 603 4.67 6.74 11.31
CA SER A 603 5.20 7.51 12.42
C SER A 603 5.68 6.57 13.52
N PRO A 604 6.91 6.73 14.05
CA PRO A 604 7.35 6.02 15.24
C PRO A 604 6.78 6.62 16.54
N PHE A 605 5.91 7.62 16.41
CA PHE A 605 5.25 8.32 17.51
C PHE A 605 3.75 8.04 17.51
N THR A 606 3.17 8.04 18.70
CA THR A 606 1.73 7.87 18.93
C THR A 606 1.18 9.07 19.69
N GLU A 607 0.00 9.53 19.30
CA GLU A 607 -0.76 10.51 20.08
C GLU A 607 -1.58 9.78 21.14
N TYR A 608 -1.28 10.03 22.42
CA TYR A 608 -1.94 9.40 23.56
C TYR A 608 -3.20 10.17 23.99
N ALA A 609 -3.16 11.49 23.81
CA ALA A 609 -4.26 12.43 23.98
C ALA A 609 -4.00 13.63 23.07
N ALA A 610 -5.03 14.44 22.78
CA ALA A 610 -4.89 15.60 21.90
C ALA A 610 -3.71 16.51 22.32
N GLY A 611 -2.69 16.63 21.47
CA GLY A 611 -1.47 17.41 21.73
C GLY A 611 -0.44 16.73 22.66
N ASP A 612 -0.58 15.43 22.95
CA ASP A 612 0.38 14.60 23.68
C ASP A 612 0.94 13.49 22.78
N VAL A 613 2.02 13.83 22.08
CA VAL A 613 2.70 12.93 21.14
C VAL A 613 3.95 12.35 21.80
N ALA A 614 3.95 11.03 22.01
CA ALA A 614 5.04 10.32 22.67
C ALA A 614 5.59 9.19 21.78
N LEU A 615 6.63 8.52 22.27
CA LEU A 615 7.17 7.33 21.62
C LEU A 615 6.09 6.26 21.53
N ASN A 616 6.12 5.44 20.48
CA ASN A 616 5.20 4.31 20.36
C ASN A 616 5.30 3.36 21.58
N PRO A 617 4.32 2.46 21.77
CA PRO A 617 4.30 1.62 22.96
C PRO A 617 5.50 0.66 23.09
N VAL A 618 6.04 0.13 21.99
CA VAL A 618 7.20 -0.77 22.07
C VAL A 618 8.44 -0.05 22.58
N CYS A 619 8.67 1.20 22.17
CA CYS A 619 9.74 2.03 22.69
C CYS A 619 9.61 2.28 24.20
N VAL A 620 8.39 2.54 24.68
CA VAL A 620 8.14 2.78 26.12
C VAL A 620 8.38 1.51 26.95
N ASN A 621 8.08 0.32 26.41
CA ASN A 621 8.36 -0.95 27.11
C ASN A 621 9.88 -1.24 27.23
N CYS A 622 10.68 -0.88 26.23
CA CYS A 622 12.15 -0.95 26.31
C CYS A 622 12.76 0.21 27.14
N HIS A 623 12.14 1.37 27.09
CA HIS A 623 12.65 2.60 27.67
C HIS A 623 11.66 3.22 28.65
N PRO A 624 11.42 2.59 29.81
CA PRO A 624 10.36 2.99 30.74
C PRO A 624 10.58 4.40 31.32
N THR A 625 11.84 4.85 31.40
CA THR A 625 12.17 6.21 31.85
C THR A 625 11.86 7.30 30.82
N ARG A 626 11.46 6.93 29.59
CA ARG A 626 11.10 7.85 28.50
C ARG A 626 9.59 8.04 28.34
N GLY A 627 8.79 7.24 29.05
CA GLY A 627 7.38 7.44 29.38
C GLY A 627 6.37 7.39 28.21
N ALA A 628 5.20 6.80 28.47
CA ALA A 628 3.97 7.09 27.73
C ALA A 628 3.35 8.39 28.28
N GLY A 629 2.90 9.29 27.41
CA GLY A 629 2.12 10.48 27.78
C GLY A 629 2.87 11.62 28.49
N THR A 630 3.85 12.24 27.82
CA THR A 630 4.67 13.35 28.36
C THR A 630 5.17 14.31 27.27
N ASN A 631 4.60 14.26 26.06
CA ASN A 631 5.19 14.88 24.88
C ASN A 631 6.65 14.45 24.64
N ALA A 632 6.96 13.16 24.86
CA ALA A 632 8.32 12.60 24.75
C ALA A 632 8.95 12.78 23.36
N LYS A 633 8.14 12.96 22.31
CA LYS A 633 8.64 13.39 20.99
C LYS A 633 9.40 14.71 21.12
N VAL A 634 8.74 15.73 21.64
CA VAL A 634 9.30 17.10 21.73
C VAL A 634 10.38 17.19 22.80
N THR A 635 10.12 16.66 24.00
CA THR A 635 11.00 16.87 25.14
C THR A 635 12.25 16.00 25.11
N TRP A 636 12.11 14.72 24.73
CA TRP A 636 13.19 13.75 24.79
C TRP A 636 13.83 13.49 23.43
N PHE A 637 13.04 13.19 22.39
CA PHE A 637 13.62 12.87 21.09
C PHE A 637 14.18 14.12 20.41
N GLU A 638 13.32 15.11 20.15
CA GLU A 638 13.69 16.35 19.47
C GLU A 638 14.57 17.24 20.36
N GLY A 639 14.10 17.55 21.57
CA GLY A 639 14.74 18.48 22.49
C GLY A 639 16.02 17.98 23.17
N THR A 640 16.37 16.69 23.07
CA THR A 640 17.62 16.16 23.65
C THR A 640 18.48 15.44 22.62
N TRP A 641 18.00 14.35 22.03
CA TRP A 641 18.87 13.49 21.22
C TRP A 641 19.07 14.01 19.80
N LYS A 642 18.01 14.51 19.16
CA LYS A 642 18.11 15.12 17.84
C LYS A 642 18.93 16.41 17.90
N LEU A 643 18.68 17.26 18.90
CA LEU A 643 19.51 18.45 19.17
C LEU A 643 21.00 18.12 19.28
N ARG A 644 21.34 17.06 20.01
CA ARG A 644 22.72 16.59 20.18
C ARG A 644 23.35 16.05 18.91
N LEU A 645 22.58 15.31 18.11
CA LEU A 645 23.01 14.87 16.79
C LEU A 645 23.26 16.07 15.88
N ASP A 646 22.35 17.03 15.85
CA ASP A 646 22.45 18.23 15.01
C ASP A 646 23.68 19.05 15.39
N ALA A 647 23.93 19.23 16.70
CA ALA A 647 25.14 19.86 17.19
C ALA A 647 26.44 19.15 16.74
N ALA A 648 26.44 17.81 16.75
CA ALA A 648 27.57 17.01 16.28
C ALA A 648 27.77 17.11 14.76
N LEU A 649 26.68 17.16 13.99
CA LEU A 649 26.72 17.37 12.55
C LEU A 649 27.18 18.79 12.19
N ASP A 650 26.73 19.81 12.92
CA ASP A 650 27.20 21.19 12.77
C ASP A 650 28.72 21.28 13.00
N ALA A 651 29.23 20.60 14.03
CA ALA A 651 30.66 20.52 14.29
C ALA A 651 31.43 19.85 13.13
N LEU A 652 30.91 18.75 12.59
CA LEU A 652 31.50 18.09 11.40
C LEU A 652 31.44 18.99 10.17
N SER A 653 30.32 19.67 9.93
CA SER A 653 30.15 20.63 8.83
C SER A 653 31.16 21.77 8.91
N ALA A 654 31.37 22.31 10.12
CA ALA A 654 32.37 23.35 10.37
C ALA A 654 33.79 22.87 10.05
N GLN A 655 34.14 21.65 10.46
CA GLN A 655 35.46 21.08 10.18
C GLN A 655 35.66 20.79 8.69
N LEU A 656 34.63 20.29 8.00
CA LEU A 656 34.63 20.14 6.54
C LEU A 656 34.85 21.50 5.85
N ALA A 657 34.17 22.56 6.29
CA ALA A 657 34.31 23.90 5.75
C ALA A 657 35.72 24.48 5.96
N LEU A 658 36.37 24.21 7.09
CA LEU A 658 37.78 24.59 7.35
C LEU A 658 38.76 23.94 6.36
N LYS A 659 38.43 22.77 5.80
CA LYS A 659 39.18 22.12 4.71
C LYS A 659 38.69 22.53 3.31
N GLY A 660 37.71 23.43 3.22
CA GLY A 660 37.15 23.93 1.97
C GLY A 660 36.03 23.06 1.38
N PHE A 661 35.55 22.04 2.10
CA PHE A 661 34.44 21.18 1.69
C PHE A 661 33.13 21.74 2.23
N ASN A 662 32.43 22.53 1.42
CA ASN A 662 31.23 23.24 1.85
C ASN A 662 29.98 22.47 1.48
N PHE A 663 29.12 22.21 2.47
CA PHE A 663 27.82 21.61 2.26
C PHE A 663 26.78 22.65 1.83
N THR A 664 25.90 22.25 0.92
CA THR A 664 24.68 22.99 0.53
C THR A 664 23.48 22.09 0.66
N THR A 665 22.29 22.63 0.98
CA THR A 665 21.06 21.84 1.11
C THR A 665 20.48 21.33 -0.22
N GLY A 666 20.93 21.87 -1.35
CA GLY A 666 20.58 21.40 -2.69
C GLY A 666 21.66 20.51 -3.29
N TYR A 667 21.25 19.56 -4.14
CA TYR A 667 22.16 18.80 -4.99
C TYR A 667 23.07 19.76 -5.81
N PRO A 668 24.40 19.52 -5.90
CA PRO A 668 25.12 18.28 -5.59
C PRO A 668 25.56 18.09 -4.13
N TYR A 669 25.06 18.90 -3.19
CA TYR A 669 25.44 18.94 -1.75
C TYR A 669 26.86 19.41 -1.50
N PHE A 670 27.82 18.88 -2.23
CA PHE A 670 29.19 19.34 -2.29
C PHE A 670 29.54 19.59 -3.75
N SER A 671 29.79 20.85 -4.11
CA SER A 671 30.27 21.21 -5.45
C SER A 671 31.78 20.93 -5.62
N ASN A 672 32.45 20.52 -4.54
CA ASN A 672 33.86 20.19 -4.52
C ASN A 672 34.19 19.07 -5.51
N LYS A 673 35.30 19.25 -6.22
CA LYS A 673 35.89 18.22 -7.09
C LYS A 673 37.29 17.79 -6.66
N ASN A 674 38.03 18.70 -6.03
CA ASN A 674 39.30 18.35 -5.43
C ASN A 674 39.05 17.93 -3.99
N TRP A 675 39.36 16.68 -3.66
CA TRP A 675 39.23 16.12 -2.32
C TRP A 675 40.57 15.97 -1.60
N LEU A 676 41.67 16.35 -2.24
CA LEU A 676 42.99 16.27 -1.65
C LEU A 676 43.20 17.37 -0.61
N SER A 677 43.84 17.01 0.50
CA SER A 677 44.28 18.01 1.48
C SER A 677 45.41 18.89 0.91
N PRO A 678 45.57 20.13 1.38
CA PRO A 678 46.65 21.01 0.90
C PRO A 678 48.03 20.35 0.99
N GLY A 679 48.76 20.32 -0.12
CA GLY A 679 50.09 19.72 -0.20
C GLY A 679 50.09 18.21 -0.51
N ASP A 680 48.94 17.54 -0.53
CA ASP A 680 48.85 16.16 -0.97
C ASP A 680 48.97 16.06 -2.49
N THR A 681 49.96 15.30 -2.95
CA THR A 681 50.21 15.03 -4.38
C THR A 681 49.65 13.69 -4.85
N ASP A 682 49.17 12.87 -3.92
CA ASP A 682 48.56 11.58 -4.22
C ASP A 682 47.16 11.75 -4.80
N LYS A 683 47.08 11.75 -6.12
CA LYS A 683 45.80 11.84 -6.83
C LYS A 683 44.92 10.61 -6.68
N THR A 684 45.46 9.47 -6.26
CA THR A 684 44.70 8.22 -6.11
C THR A 684 43.68 8.31 -4.97
N GLY A 685 43.88 9.27 -4.07
CA GLY A 685 43.05 9.51 -2.90
C GLY A 685 43.31 8.57 -1.75
N ASP A 686 44.29 7.65 -1.86
CA ASP A 686 44.64 6.72 -0.79
C ASP A 686 45.27 7.42 0.42
N THR A 687 45.91 8.57 0.21
CA THR A 687 46.46 9.39 1.30
C THR A 687 45.39 10.25 1.97
N THR A 688 44.63 11.06 1.22
CA THR A 688 43.58 11.92 1.79
C THR A 688 42.24 11.93 1.06
N GLY A 689 42.24 11.89 -0.27
CA GLY A 689 41.04 12.11 -1.08
C GLY A 689 39.83 11.23 -0.75
N LYS A 690 40.05 9.92 -0.54
CA LYS A 690 38.97 8.97 -0.19
C LYS A 690 38.38 9.26 1.18
N HIS A 691 39.23 9.55 2.15
CA HIS A 691 38.84 9.79 3.54
C HIS A 691 38.15 11.14 3.73
N ASN A 692 38.60 12.17 3.00
CA ASN A 692 37.96 13.49 2.96
C ASN A 692 36.55 13.43 2.34
N MET A 693 36.42 12.74 1.20
CA MET A 693 35.10 12.49 0.61
C MET A 693 34.25 11.61 1.53
N GLY A 694 34.85 10.63 2.22
CA GLY A 694 34.20 9.81 3.23
C GLY A 694 33.59 10.61 4.38
N ALA A 695 34.27 11.67 4.84
CA ALA A 695 33.75 12.55 5.88
C ALA A 695 32.52 13.34 5.39
N ALA A 696 32.62 13.89 4.18
CA ALA A 696 31.50 14.56 3.53
C ALA A 696 30.32 13.60 3.26
N PHE A 697 30.61 12.35 2.91
CA PHE A 697 29.63 11.29 2.72
C PHE A 697 28.88 10.99 4.03
N ASN A 698 29.59 10.81 5.14
CA ASN A 698 28.98 10.57 6.45
C ASN A 698 28.11 11.74 6.90
N PHE A 699 28.55 12.98 6.68
CA PHE A 699 27.73 14.16 6.94
C PHE A 699 26.44 14.13 6.11
N ASN A 700 26.55 13.95 4.79
CA ASN A 700 25.40 13.90 3.88
C ASN A 700 24.44 12.75 4.19
N LEU A 701 24.95 11.60 4.61
CA LEU A 701 24.13 10.45 5.02
C LEU A 701 23.28 10.79 6.25
N LEU A 702 23.90 11.34 7.28
CA LEU A 702 23.28 11.49 8.60
C LEU A 702 22.41 12.73 8.72
N VAL A 703 22.72 13.81 7.98
CA VAL A 703 21.82 14.97 7.90
C VAL A 703 20.49 14.63 7.22
N HIS A 704 20.47 13.58 6.38
CA HIS A 704 19.28 13.05 5.73
C HIS A 704 18.72 11.78 6.39
N ASP A 705 19.17 11.43 7.60
CA ASP A 705 18.57 10.40 8.45
C ASP A 705 18.01 11.05 9.74
N PRO A 706 16.75 11.53 9.73
CA PRO A 706 16.15 12.20 10.89
C PRO A 706 16.02 11.25 12.11
N GLY A 707 16.08 9.94 11.87
CA GLY A 707 15.99 8.90 12.87
C GLY A 707 17.34 8.35 13.33
N ALA A 708 18.49 8.87 12.88
CA ALA A 708 19.80 8.24 13.08
C ALA A 708 20.12 7.86 14.54
N VAL A 709 19.74 8.72 15.49
CA VAL A 709 19.91 8.46 16.94
C VAL A 709 19.07 7.27 17.45
N ALA A 710 17.93 6.99 16.84
CA ALA A 710 17.10 5.83 17.14
C ALA A 710 17.49 4.63 16.27
N HIS A 711 17.83 4.84 15.01
CA HIS A 711 18.23 3.78 14.09
C HIS A 711 19.47 3.06 14.60
N ASN A 712 20.56 3.76 14.92
CA ASN A 712 21.71 3.20 15.63
C ASN A 712 22.60 4.32 16.17
N ARG A 713 22.39 4.71 17.43
CA ARG A 713 23.17 5.81 18.06
C ARG A 713 24.67 5.53 18.12
N TYR A 714 25.07 4.28 18.36
CA TYR A 714 26.49 3.94 18.55
C TYR A 714 27.22 4.05 17.22
N TYR A 715 26.65 3.47 16.17
CA TYR A 715 27.15 3.60 14.83
C TYR A 715 27.21 5.07 14.40
N THR A 716 26.09 5.79 14.49
CA THR A 716 25.97 7.22 14.15
C THR A 716 27.02 8.07 14.84
N ARG A 717 27.20 7.89 16.16
CA ARG A 717 28.21 8.61 16.93
C ARG A 717 29.62 8.32 16.42
N ARG A 718 29.94 7.06 16.15
CA ARG A 718 31.27 6.64 15.70
C ARG A 718 31.62 7.17 14.33
N VAL A 719 30.70 7.12 13.36
CA VAL A 719 30.98 7.67 12.03
C VAL A 719 31.16 9.18 12.07
N ILE A 720 30.41 9.93 12.90
CA ILE A 720 30.66 11.38 13.08
C ILE A 720 32.00 11.61 13.79
N TYR A 721 32.27 10.92 14.89
CA TYR A 721 33.51 11.04 15.66
C TYR A 721 34.73 10.81 14.75
N ASP A 722 34.75 9.68 14.04
CA ASP A 722 35.89 9.31 13.19
C ASP A 722 36.02 10.25 11.97
N SER A 723 34.92 10.79 11.46
CA SER A 723 34.97 11.83 10.42
C SER A 723 35.54 13.15 10.93
N ILE A 724 35.26 13.56 12.18
CA ILE A 724 35.88 14.75 12.79
C ILE A 724 37.37 14.51 13.05
N ASP A 725 37.69 13.38 13.68
CA ASP A 725 39.07 12.97 14.00
C ASP A 725 39.92 12.94 12.73
N TRP A 726 39.38 12.41 11.62
CA TRP A 726 40.08 12.45 10.35
C TRP A 726 40.20 13.87 9.79
N ILE A 727 39.08 14.60 9.68
CA ILE A 727 39.05 15.81 8.87
C ILE A 727 39.77 16.98 9.53
N ASP A 728 40.10 16.93 10.82
CA ASP A 728 40.82 18.02 11.48
C ASP A 728 42.31 18.09 11.06
N ASP A 729 43.02 16.95 11.07
CA ASP A 729 44.46 16.88 10.86
C ASP A 729 44.93 15.77 9.88
N ASN A 730 43.99 15.01 9.31
CA ASN A 730 44.20 13.82 8.46
C ASN A 730 44.81 12.61 9.20
N THR A 731 44.59 12.50 10.51
CA THR A 731 45.11 11.40 11.34
C THR A 731 44.02 10.88 12.27
N LEU A 732 43.95 9.57 12.43
CA LEU A 732 43.06 8.93 13.40
C LEU A 732 43.74 8.85 14.77
N ASN A 733 43.67 9.92 15.58
CA ASN A 733 44.44 10.05 16.82
C ASN A 733 43.60 10.39 18.07
N TYR A 734 42.26 10.34 17.98
CA TYR A 734 41.32 10.66 19.05
C TYR A 734 41.38 12.13 19.50
N SER A 735 41.61 13.05 18.55
CA SER A 735 41.69 14.51 18.76
C SER A 735 40.34 15.18 18.98
N VAL A 736 39.22 14.49 18.69
CA VAL A 736 37.87 15.08 18.60
C VAL A 736 37.52 15.97 19.79
N GLY A 737 37.81 15.54 21.02
CA GLY A 737 37.56 16.37 22.19
C GLY A 737 38.33 17.69 22.22
N ALA A 738 39.58 17.71 21.72
CA ALA A 738 40.36 18.94 21.55
C ALA A 738 39.83 19.79 20.39
N THR A 739 39.48 19.14 19.27
CA THR A 739 38.92 19.78 18.08
C THR A 739 37.60 20.49 18.35
N LEU A 740 36.67 19.82 19.05
CA LEU A 740 35.43 20.44 19.53
C LEU A 740 35.69 21.59 20.51
N ASN A 741 36.79 21.50 21.28
CA ASN A 741 37.15 22.56 22.20
C ASN A 741 37.68 23.83 21.52
N ALA A 742 38.32 23.67 20.37
CA ALA A 742 38.91 24.73 19.57
C ALA A 742 37.93 25.41 18.59
N LEU A 743 36.72 24.86 18.39
CA LEU A 743 35.69 25.49 17.55
C LEU A 743 35.30 26.87 18.06
N ASP A 744 35.18 27.83 17.14
CA ASP A 744 34.75 29.21 17.42
C ASP A 744 33.38 29.21 18.13
N PRO A 745 33.22 29.92 19.25
CA PRO A 745 31.94 30.03 19.96
C PRO A 745 30.74 30.45 19.08
N GLU A 746 30.94 31.23 18.02
CA GLU A 746 29.88 31.62 17.08
C GLU A 746 29.47 30.47 16.13
N VAL A 747 30.39 29.54 15.87
CA VAL A 747 30.15 28.28 15.14
C VAL A 747 29.67 27.17 16.10
N ALA A 748 29.95 27.34 17.40
CA ALA A 748 29.79 26.33 18.44
C ALA A 748 28.64 26.64 19.42
N LEU A 749 27.53 27.22 18.91
CA LEU A 749 26.32 27.53 19.70
C LEU A 749 25.85 26.32 20.55
N TYR A 750 26.15 25.10 20.08
CA TYR A 750 25.78 23.82 20.70
C TYR A 750 27.00 22.92 21.04
N LYS A 751 28.19 23.50 21.25
CA LYS A 751 29.43 22.76 21.61
C LYS A 751 29.22 21.72 22.71
N ALA A 752 28.54 22.11 23.78
CA ALA A 752 28.30 21.24 24.93
C ALA A 752 27.47 20.01 24.55
N ASP A 753 26.48 20.18 23.66
CA ASP A 753 25.65 19.10 23.16
C ASP A 753 26.43 18.17 22.22
N ALA A 754 27.28 18.72 21.35
CA ALA A 754 28.17 17.92 20.50
C ALA A 754 29.15 17.07 21.34
N ILE A 755 29.78 17.66 22.37
CA ILE A 755 30.67 16.94 23.30
C ILE A 755 29.87 15.86 24.04
N THR A 756 28.67 16.18 24.54
CA THR A 756 27.82 15.22 25.25
C THR A 756 27.39 14.06 24.36
N PHE A 757 27.22 14.30 23.06
CA PHE A 757 26.87 13.27 22.10
C PHE A 757 28.07 12.39 21.74
N LEU A 758 29.20 13.00 21.37
CA LEU A 758 30.34 12.33 20.75
C LEU A 758 31.32 11.73 21.75
N ILE A 759 31.48 12.33 22.92
CA ILE A 759 32.49 11.95 23.90
C ILE A 759 31.85 11.15 25.02
N ASN A 760 32.32 9.92 25.22
CA ASN A 760 31.88 9.10 26.35
C ASN A 760 32.09 9.81 27.69
N GLY A 761 31.05 9.89 28.51
CA GLY A 761 31.08 10.61 29.78
C GLY A 761 31.24 12.14 29.65
N GLY A 762 31.28 12.69 28.44
CA GLY A 762 31.38 14.13 28.17
C GLY A 762 32.74 14.76 28.50
N VAL A 763 33.77 13.96 28.81
CA VAL A 763 35.10 14.44 29.21
C VAL A 763 36.14 13.98 28.19
N PRO A 764 36.79 14.92 27.47
CA PRO A 764 37.91 14.60 26.59
C PRO A 764 39.09 13.97 27.37
N THR A 765 39.53 12.81 26.92
CA THR A 765 40.68 12.04 27.41
C THR A 765 41.78 11.85 26.36
N GLY A 766 41.52 12.12 25.07
CA GLY A 766 42.46 11.88 23.96
C GLY A 766 42.74 10.40 23.73
N ALA A 767 41.78 9.52 24.04
CA ALA A 767 41.94 8.08 24.01
C ALA A 767 40.73 7.39 23.36
N GLU A 768 40.95 6.16 22.90
CA GLU A 768 39.93 5.35 22.24
C GLU A 768 38.61 5.23 23.03
N THR A 769 38.69 5.25 24.36
CA THR A 769 37.53 5.18 25.25
C THR A 769 36.51 6.30 25.07
N GLU A 770 36.91 7.45 24.48
CA GLU A 770 35.98 8.52 24.13
C GLU A 770 34.92 8.08 23.11
N ARG A 771 35.28 7.14 22.24
CA ARG A 771 34.46 6.67 21.12
C ARG A 771 33.32 5.73 21.54
N PHE A 772 33.35 5.24 22.79
CA PHE A 772 32.52 4.13 23.29
C PHE A 772 31.33 4.50 24.17
#